data_AF-A0A7V7WWB6-F1
#
_entry.id   AF-A0A7V7WWB6-F1
#
_cell.length_a   1.000
_cell.length_b   1.000
_cell.length_c   1.000
_cell.angle_alpha   90.00
_cell.angle_beta   90.00
_cell.angle_gamma   90.00
#
_symmetry.space_group_name_H-M   'P 1'
#
loop_
_entity.id
_entity.type
_entity.pdbx_description
1 polymer ?
#
loop_
_entity_poly.entity_id
_entity_poly.type
_entity_poly.pdbx_seq_one_letter_code
_entity_poly.pdbx_strand_id
1 'polypeptide(L)'
;MSAARDNEVTHDLSALAWVHDELRRTLEAAHKSLRRYLKEADAAGSSDVDTVDPAILRHARSQMHQGAGALELVGLPTAALMLRASEAAVTRLGARVGALTPVAVDTIERGSFALLDYLARLLAGKLMSPAAMFPQYKALQELAGAGRIHPADLWTKDWQWRPVAAADTRPALRADAETQSQLEAETLALMRGRDAGAAQRMSDLLAGLAAGSKDRLATLWQLAAAVYEGQARGLLKPDLYGKRLASRLLAQLRAGEGADPSDRLAQDLLFFCAQAVPRSDKDPGPRLAAVRKAFELKPTSSVDYESARLGRFDPAVLAQARKRVAGAKDVWSAVAGGDNQRLAGLAEQFALVGESLQKLYPEGETLAKSLLQSAAHAVHAAGQVTPEHAMEVATALLYVDASLEDQDLDHPELAGRVLRLAQRVDGVRQGHSPGALEVWMEDLYRRVSDRQTMGSVVQELRASLSEIEKHIDEFFRNPAQREVLISVPGQLSSMRGVLSVLGQDHASHAVVRMRDDVDALIAADAVDAAPHQVAFERLADNLGALSFLIDMLSVQPQMAKSLFRFDSGSGNLMSVMDRAHRPSVFGSFDELPSADHGLTEQADAIAKSAAAGADAGAVARELERLARQAEAADQRGIASAADKAHRALEKAASGQERKEALAQAAQVMNELAKPRREAQPSRPAPLKPLPVPPAAPVVGTPTGLEDDAEMREIFLEEAREVMQTARDALAQLARSPGDAGEMTSVRRAFHTLKGSSRMVGLKDFGEAAWGCEQLYNARLADGGPADADLLGFSGEALDYLGRWIDAVAAGDTAGFQHRAVGRAADSLRNDRRRIAVSDSAVSEHGALAAAAAPAPAVKPVAPAMPVAPVTP
;
A
#
# COMPACT_ATOMS: atom_id res chain seq x y z
N MET A 1 22.35 15.88 12.05
CA MET A 1 21.54 14.65 11.92
C MET A 1 20.02 14.92 11.85
N SER A 2 19.59 16.13 11.44
CA SER A 2 18.16 16.51 11.31
C SER A 2 17.63 16.41 9.87
N ALA A 3 18.48 16.03 8.90
CA ALA A 3 18.14 16.02 7.46
C ALA A 3 17.80 14.63 6.90
N ALA A 4 17.93 13.57 7.71
CA ALA A 4 17.82 12.18 7.23
C ALA A 4 16.38 11.62 7.22
N ARG A 5 15.42 12.26 7.90
CA ARG A 5 14.02 11.77 8.00
C ARG A 5 12.98 12.54 7.19
N ASP A 6 13.27 13.78 6.80
CA ASP A 6 12.45 14.47 5.77
C ASP A 6 12.68 13.87 4.37
N ASN A 7 13.65 12.96 4.25
CA ASN A 7 14.02 12.25 3.02
C ASN A 7 13.23 10.94 2.78
N GLU A 8 12.45 10.44 3.77
CA GLU A 8 11.66 9.20 3.65
C GLU A 8 10.37 9.41 2.82
N VAL A 9 9.75 10.58 2.89
CA VAL A 9 8.50 10.88 2.16
C VAL A 9 8.77 11.22 0.68
N THR A 10 9.98 11.66 0.36
CA THR A 10 10.36 12.20 -0.95
C THR A 10 10.65 11.13 -2.00
N HIS A 11 10.99 9.90 -1.59
CA HIS A 11 11.29 8.77 -2.48
C HIS A 11 10.04 8.03 -3.01
N ASP A 12 8.88 8.19 -2.36
CA ASP A 12 7.72 7.32 -2.58
C ASP A 12 6.65 7.91 -3.49
N LEU A 13 6.68 9.21 -3.83
CA LEU A 13 5.52 9.85 -4.46
C LEU A 13 5.28 9.43 -5.92
N SER A 14 6.32 9.07 -6.68
CA SER A 14 6.17 8.54 -8.04
C SER A 14 5.66 7.09 -8.03
N ALA A 15 6.22 6.25 -7.15
CA ALA A 15 5.73 4.90 -6.89
C ALA A 15 4.28 4.94 -6.38
N LEU A 16 3.97 5.88 -5.50
CA LEU A 16 2.63 6.14 -4.97
C LEU A 16 1.66 6.60 -6.04
N ALA A 17 2.08 7.45 -6.98
CA ALA A 17 1.23 7.91 -8.08
C ALA A 17 0.87 6.75 -9.02
N TRP A 18 1.84 5.90 -9.33
CA TRP A 18 1.59 4.68 -10.10
C TRP A 18 0.68 3.70 -9.33
N VAL A 19 0.98 3.44 -8.05
CA VAL A 19 0.15 2.58 -7.20
C VAL A 19 -1.26 3.13 -7.05
N HIS A 20 -1.44 4.45 -6.96
CA HIS A 20 -2.76 5.07 -6.86
C HIS A 20 -3.62 4.79 -8.09
N ASP A 21 -3.08 4.95 -9.29
CA ASP A 21 -3.82 4.69 -10.53
C ASP A 21 -4.12 3.19 -10.73
N GLU A 22 -3.14 2.33 -10.45
CA GLU A 22 -3.33 0.88 -10.55
C GLU A 22 -4.31 0.35 -9.48
N LEU A 23 -4.21 0.87 -8.26
CA LEU A 23 -5.11 0.51 -7.17
C LEU A 23 -6.54 0.96 -7.48
N ARG A 24 -6.71 2.15 -8.06
CA ARG A 24 -8.03 2.63 -8.51
C ARG A 24 -8.64 1.65 -9.52
N ARG A 25 -7.91 1.25 -10.56
CA ARG A 25 -8.38 0.25 -11.54
C ARG A 25 -8.74 -1.09 -10.88
N THR A 26 -7.87 -1.57 -10.00
CA THR A 26 -8.04 -2.84 -9.29
C THR A 26 -9.28 -2.83 -8.39
N LEU A 27 -9.52 -1.74 -7.66
CA LEU A 27 -10.68 -1.59 -6.78
C LEU A 27 -11.98 -1.42 -7.57
N GLU A 28 -11.98 -0.66 -8.67
CA GLU A 28 -13.13 -0.56 -9.57
C GLU A 28 -13.54 -1.94 -10.13
N ALA A 29 -12.56 -2.78 -10.48
CA ALA A 29 -12.84 -4.15 -10.91
C ALA A 29 -13.42 -5.01 -9.77
N ALA A 30 -12.90 -4.87 -8.56
CA ALA A 30 -13.43 -5.57 -7.38
C ALA A 30 -14.86 -5.16 -7.06
N HIS A 31 -15.18 -3.86 -7.13
CA HIS A 31 -16.54 -3.35 -6.93
C HIS A 31 -17.52 -3.87 -7.98
N LYS A 32 -17.11 -3.90 -9.25
CA LYS A 32 -17.91 -4.51 -10.34
C LYS A 32 -18.19 -5.99 -10.06
N SER A 33 -17.21 -6.75 -9.61
CA SER A 33 -17.39 -8.15 -9.22
C SER A 33 -18.37 -8.33 -8.05
N LEU A 34 -18.28 -7.49 -7.01
CA LEU A 34 -19.21 -7.52 -5.87
C LEU A 34 -20.65 -7.20 -6.30
N ARG A 35 -20.85 -6.13 -7.08
CA ARG A 35 -22.18 -5.76 -7.62
C ARG A 35 -22.74 -6.82 -8.57
N ARG A 36 -21.87 -7.45 -9.37
CA ARG A 36 -22.26 -8.56 -10.24
C ARG A 36 -22.75 -9.75 -9.43
N TYR A 37 -22.01 -10.16 -8.40
CA TYR A 37 -22.43 -11.26 -7.52
C TYR A 37 -23.77 -10.95 -6.85
N LEU A 38 -23.95 -9.72 -6.34
CA LEU A 38 -25.21 -9.29 -5.74
C LEU A 38 -26.38 -9.40 -6.72
N LYS A 39 -26.20 -8.94 -7.97
CA LYS A 39 -27.22 -9.04 -9.03
C LYS A 39 -27.55 -10.49 -9.39
N GLU A 40 -26.55 -11.35 -9.46
CA GLU A 40 -26.74 -12.78 -9.74
C GLU A 40 -27.46 -13.49 -8.57
N ALA A 41 -27.10 -13.15 -7.33
CA ALA A 41 -27.77 -13.65 -6.13
C ALA A 41 -29.24 -13.18 -6.01
N ASP A 42 -29.52 -11.92 -6.33
CA ASP A 42 -30.89 -11.38 -6.34
C ASP A 42 -31.73 -12.05 -7.45
N ALA A 43 -31.13 -12.33 -8.60
CA ALA A 43 -31.81 -13.00 -9.72
C ALA A 43 -32.09 -14.49 -9.46
N ALA A 44 -31.26 -15.16 -8.66
CA ALA A 44 -31.44 -16.57 -8.32
C ALA A 44 -32.60 -16.83 -7.33
N GLY A 45 -33.08 -15.80 -6.61
CA GLY A 45 -34.16 -15.93 -5.63
C GLY A 45 -33.80 -16.79 -4.41
N SER A 46 -34.67 -16.84 -3.40
CA SER A 46 -34.43 -17.55 -2.12
C SER A 46 -34.39 -19.07 -2.22
N SER A 47 -34.50 -19.64 -3.42
CA SER A 47 -34.67 -21.08 -3.63
C SER A 47 -33.40 -21.81 -4.09
N ASP A 48 -32.34 -21.12 -4.54
CA ASP A 48 -31.11 -21.84 -4.95
C ASP A 48 -29.85 -20.95 -4.96
N VAL A 49 -29.33 -20.62 -3.76
CA VAL A 49 -28.09 -19.82 -3.61
C VAL A 49 -26.83 -20.58 -4.04
N ASP A 50 -26.95 -21.89 -4.30
CA ASP A 50 -25.87 -22.73 -4.84
C ASP A 50 -25.62 -22.51 -6.35
N THR A 51 -26.39 -21.62 -7.00
CA THR A 51 -26.23 -21.30 -8.44
C THR A 51 -25.25 -20.16 -8.74
N VAL A 52 -24.85 -19.36 -7.74
CA VAL A 52 -23.96 -18.21 -7.97
C VAL A 52 -22.50 -18.61 -7.78
N ASP A 53 -21.68 -18.42 -8.81
CA ASP A 53 -20.28 -18.85 -8.81
C ASP A 53 -19.46 -18.19 -7.67
N PRO A 54 -19.00 -18.97 -6.67
CA PRO A 54 -18.16 -18.45 -5.59
C PRO A 54 -16.81 -17.90 -6.08
N ALA A 55 -16.40 -18.18 -7.33
CA ALA A 55 -15.21 -17.59 -7.93
C ALA A 55 -15.30 -16.06 -8.05
N ILE A 56 -16.49 -15.47 -8.22
CA ILE A 56 -16.66 -14.02 -8.35
C ILE A 56 -16.24 -13.30 -7.07
N LEU A 57 -16.69 -13.78 -5.90
CA LEU A 57 -16.27 -13.24 -4.60
C LEU A 57 -14.79 -13.50 -4.31
N ARG A 58 -14.28 -14.68 -4.70
CA ARG A 58 -12.84 -14.98 -4.56
C ARG A 58 -11.98 -14.04 -5.41
N HIS A 59 -12.45 -13.66 -6.60
CA HIS A 59 -11.77 -12.71 -7.47
C HIS A 59 -11.74 -11.31 -6.85
N ALA A 60 -12.87 -10.79 -6.38
CA ALA A 60 -12.93 -9.50 -5.68
C ALA A 60 -12.00 -9.47 -4.46
N ARG A 61 -11.99 -10.56 -3.66
CA ARG A 61 -11.05 -10.71 -2.54
C ARG A 61 -9.59 -10.68 -2.98
N SER A 62 -9.25 -11.38 -4.06
CA SER A 62 -7.88 -11.42 -4.61
C SER A 62 -7.40 -10.03 -5.04
N GLN A 63 -8.27 -9.23 -5.65
CA GLN A 63 -7.94 -7.86 -6.06
C GLN A 63 -7.65 -6.95 -4.86
N MET A 64 -8.46 -7.05 -3.79
CA MET A 64 -8.19 -6.32 -2.54
C MET A 64 -6.86 -6.76 -1.91
N HIS A 65 -6.57 -8.06 -1.93
CA HIS A 65 -5.31 -8.60 -1.41
C HIS A 65 -4.08 -8.09 -2.18
N GLN A 66 -4.16 -8.08 -3.52
CA GLN A 66 -3.10 -7.53 -4.38
C GLN A 66 -2.89 -6.03 -4.12
N GLY A 67 -3.97 -5.26 -3.99
CA GLY A 67 -3.90 -3.85 -3.63
C GLY A 67 -3.25 -3.61 -2.26
N ALA A 68 -3.54 -4.46 -1.27
CA ALA A 68 -2.91 -4.37 0.05
C ALA A 68 -1.40 -4.62 -0.03
N GLY A 69 -0.98 -5.63 -0.79
CA GLY A 69 0.44 -5.92 -1.02
C GLY A 69 1.17 -4.78 -1.75
N ALA A 70 0.53 -4.16 -2.74
CA ALA A 70 1.11 -3.00 -3.44
C ALA A 70 1.35 -1.82 -2.49
N LEU A 71 0.43 -1.54 -1.56
CA LEU A 71 0.59 -0.48 -0.57
C LEU A 71 1.70 -0.78 0.45
N GLU A 72 1.89 -2.05 0.83
CA GLU A 72 2.99 -2.46 1.71
C GLU A 72 4.36 -2.30 1.05
N LEU A 73 4.45 -2.59 -0.26
CA LEU A 73 5.67 -2.42 -1.03
C LEU A 73 6.10 -0.96 -1.18
N VAL A 74 5.14 -0.03 -1.18
CA VAL A 74 5.34 1.44 -1.24
C VAL A 74 5.31 2.04 0.16
N GLY A 75 5.65 1.27 1.20
CA GLY A 75 5.85 1.81 2.56
C GLY A 75 4.60 2.38 3.24
N LEU A 76 3.37 2.01 2.80
CA LEU A 76 2.10 2.47 3.35
C LEU A 76 1.30 1.35 4.04
N PRO A 77 1.83 0.70 5.10
CA PRO A 77 1.18 -0.44 5.75
C PRO A 77 -0.19 -0.08 6.38
N THR A 78 -0.37 1.16 6.84
CA THR A 78 -1.66 1.60 7.41
C THR A 78 -2.73 1.79 6.35
N ALA A 79 -2.35 2.18 5.13
CA ALA A 79 -3.26 2.22 4.01
C ALA A 79 -3.68 0.78 3.62
N ALA A 80 -2.74 -0.17 3.68
CA ALA A 80 -3.01 -1.58 3.45
C ALA A 80 -4.00 -2.20 4.46
N LEU A 81 -4.01 -1.75 5.71
CA LEU A 81 -4.99 -2.20 6.72
C LEU A 81 -6.45 -1.99 6.29
N MET A 82 -6.74 -0.94 5.52
CA MET A 82 -8.08 -0.70 4.98
C MET A 82 -8.50 -1.83 4.02
N LEU A 83 -7.61 -2.22 3.11
CA LEU A 83 -7.88 -3.30 2.15
C LEU A 83 -7.91 -4.67 2.82
N ARG A 84 -7.08 -4.89 3.85
CA ARG A 84 -7.15 -6.09 4.68
C ARG A 84 -8.48 -6.20 5.41
N ALA A 85 -9.02 -5.08 5.93
CA ALA A 85 -10.35 -5.06 6.52
C ALA A 85 -11.45 -5.37 5.49
N SER A 86 -11.36 -4.82 4.27
CA SER A 86 -12.26 -5.18 3.16
C SER A 86 -12.15 -6.67 2.79
N GLU A 87 -10.94 -7.22 2.74
CA GLU A 87 -10.70 -8.64 2.45
C GLU A 87 -11.36 -9.55 3.50
N ALA A 88 -11.19 -9.21 4.78
CA ALA A 88 -11.79 -9.94 5.90
C ALA A 88 -13.33 -9.85 5.86
N ALA A 89 -13.88 -8.68 5.51
CA ALA A 89 -15.31 -8.49 5.31
C ALA A 89 -15.84 -9.38 4.17
N VAL A 90 -15.23 -9.36 2.99
CA VAL A 90 -15.62 -10.20 1.84
C VAL A 90 -15.52 -11.68 2.19
N THR A 91 -14.47 -12.10 2.90
CA THR A 91 -14.29 -13.49 3.34
C THR A 91 -15.42 -13.95 4.25
N ARG A 92 -15.78 -13.13 5.25
CA ARG A 92 -16.89 -13.45 6.17
C ARG A 92 -18.24 -13.48 5.48
N LEU A 93 -18.46 -12.58 4.52
CA LEU A 93 -19.70 -12.53 3.75
C LEU A 93 -19.83 -13.75 2.82
N GLY A 94 -18.74 -14.17 2.18
CA GLY A 94 -18.72 -15.37 1.34
C GLY A 94 -18.92 -16.69 2.12
N ALA A 95 -18.62 -16.71 3.42
CA ALA A 95 -18.84 -17.87 4.28
C ALA A 95 -20.31 -18.05 4.72
N ARG A 96 -21.18 -17.07 4.46
CA ARG A 96 -22.58 -17.08 4.89
C ARG A 96 -23.51 -16.82 3.71
N VAL A 97 -24.30 -17.83 3.36
CA VAL A 97 -25.34 -17.75 2.33
C VAL A 97 -26.26 -16.56 2.60
N GLY A 98 -26.44 -15.68 1.60
CA GLY A 98 -27.32 -14.50 1.69
C GLY A 98 -26.81 -13.35 2.57
N ALA A 99 -25.56 -13.39 3.06
CA ALA A 99 -25.03 -12.32 3.91
C ALA A 99 -24.56 -11.08 3.13
N LEU A 100 -24.27 -11.21 1.83
CA LEU A 100 -23.93 -10.06 0.99
C LEU A 100 -25.20 -9.25 0.68
N THR A 101 -25.23 -8.01 1.13
CA THR A 101 -26.35 -7.07 0.94
C THR A 101 -25.87 -5.84 0.17
N PRO A 102 -26.77 -5.04 -0.45
CA PRO A 102 -26.39 -3.76 -1.05
C PRO A 102 -25.64 -2.85 -0.07
N VAL A 103 -26.07 -2.82 1.20
CA VAL A 103 -25.42 -2.03 2.27
C VAL A 103 -24.00 -2.52 2.55
N ALA A 104 -23.76 -3.84 2.52
CA ALA A 104 -22.43 -4.41 2.72
C ALA A 104 -21.49 -4.04 1.55
N VAL A 105 -21.97 -4.10 0.31
CA VAL A 105 -21.20 -3.68 -0.87
C VAL A 105 -20.87 -2.19 -0.80
N ASP A 106 -21.86 -1.34 -0.52
CA ASP A 106 -21.66 0.11 -0.35
C ASP A 106 -20.65 0.43 0.77
N THR A 107 -20.62 -0.37 1.85
CA THR A 107 -19.65 -0.21 2.94
C THR A 107 -18.23 -0.50 2.47
N ILE A 108 -18.03 -1.57 1.68
CA ILE A 108 -16.75 -1.95 1.08
C ILE A 108 -16.26 -0.88 0.08
N GLU A 109 -17.17 -0.37 -0.74
CA GLU A 109 -16.90 0.71 -1.69
C GLU A 109 -16.48 2.00 -0.98
N ARG A 110 -17.20 2.43 0.06
CA ARG A 110 -16.83 3.61 0.86
C ARG A 110 -15.46 3.47 1.51
N GLY A 111 -15.08 2.26 1.97
CA GLY A 111 -13.74 1.98 2.46
C GLY A 111 -12.66 2.19 1.39
N SER A 112 -12.93 1.70 0.18
CA SER A 112 -12.06 1.88 -0.99
C SER A 112 -11.96 3.35 -1.40
N PHE A 113 -13.06 4.10 -1.36
CA PHE A 113 -13.08 5.53 -1.69
C PHE A 113 -12.30 6.35 -0.66
N ALA A 114 -12.42 6.04 0.63
CA ALA A 114 -11.67 6.73 1.68
C ALA A 114 -10.15 6.51 1.54
N LEU A 115 -9.74 5.30 1.15
CA LEU A 115 -8.35 5.00 0.83
C LEU A 115 -7.88 5.79 -0.39
N LEU A 116 -8.60 5.77 -1.50
CA LEU A 116 -8.20 6.49 -2.72
C LEU A 116 -8.14 8.01 -2.51
N ASP A 117 -9.05 8.57 -1.72
CA ASP A 117 -9.05 9.98 -1.31
C ASP A 117 -7.84 10.30 -0.41
N TYR A 118 -7.54 9.44 0.58
CA TYR A 118 -6.34 9.57 1.40
C TYR A 118 -5.06 9.61 0.57
N LEU A 119 -4.89 8.65 -0.35
CA LEU A 119 -3.72 8.59 -1.24
C LEU A 119 -3.64 9.79 -2.18
N ALA A 120 -4.78 10.25 -2.73
CA ALA A 120 -4.82 11.45 -3.56
C ALA A 120 -4.38 12.70 -2.79
N ARG A 121 -4.80 12.85 -1.52
CA ARG A 121 -4.39 13.97 -0.66
C ARG A 121 -2.92 13.88 -0.27
N LEU A 122 -2.39 12.68 -0.03
CA LEU A 122 -0.94 12.47 0.16
C LEU A 122 -0.15 12.88 -1.08
N LEU A 123 -0.59 12.47 -2.28
CA LEU A 123 0.01 12.88 -3.56
C LEU A 123 -0.06 14.39 -3.79
N ALA A 124 -1.10 15.06 -3.29
CA ALA A 124 -1.22 16.51 -3.32
C ALA A 124 -0.35 17.22 -2.26
N GLY A 125 0.46 16.49 -1.49
CA GLY A 125 1.33 17.04 -0.42
C GLY A 125 0.57 17.49 0.83
N LYS A 126 -0.72 17.12 0.98
CA LYS A 126 -1.51 17.45 2.17
C LYS A 126 -1.15 16.48 3.30
N LEU A 127 -0.60 17.00 4.39
CA LEU A 127 -0.32 16.23 5.60
C LEU A 127 -1.65 15.79 6.26
N MET A 128 -2.00 14.52 6.12
CA MET A 128 -3.18 13.94 6.75
C MET A 128 -2.82 12.76 7.64
N SER A 129 -3.39 12.73 8.84
CA SER A 129 -3.30 11.54 9.69
C SER A 129 -4.09 10.39 9.08
N PRO A 130 -3.52 9.18 8.97
CA PRO A 130 -4.27 8.02 8.49
C PRO A 130 -5.49 7.69 9.38
N ALA A 131 -5.51 8.13 10.64
CA ALA A 131 -6.66 8.01 11.53
C ALA A 131 -7.93 8.72 11.01
N ALA A 132 -7.83 9.62 10.03
CA ALA A 132 -8.99 10.23 9.38
C ALA A 132 -9.82 9.21 8.59
N MET A 133 -9.25 8.06 8.21
CA MET A 133 -9.94 6.96 7.55
C MET A 133 -10.72 6.07 8.54
N PHE A 134 -10.64 6.34 9.85
CA PHE A 134 -11.20 5.47 10.88
C PHE A 134 -12.71 5.21 10.77
N PRO A 135 -13.58 6.17 10.42
CA PRO A 135 -15.02 5.89 10.29
C PRO A 135 -15.33 4.76 9.30
N GLN A 136 -14.68 4.77 8.13
CA GLN A 136 -14.84 3.72 7.12
C GLN A 136 -14.16 2.43 7.55
N TYR A 137 -12.95 2.51 8.11
CA TYR A 137 -12.26 1.33 8.63
C TYR A 137 -13.09 0.62 9.72
N LYS A 138 -13.72 1.38 10.62
CA LYS A 138 -14.63 0.86 11.63
C LYS A 138 -15.79 0.10 11.00
N ALA A 139 -16.46 0.67 10.00
CA ALA A 139 -17.58 0.03 9.31
C ALA A 139 -17.15 -1.29 8.63
N LEU A 140 -15.98 -1.32 7.99
CA LEU A 140 -15.41 -2.55 7.41
C LEU A 140 -15.12 -3.59 8.49
N GLN A 141 -14.53 -3.18 9.61
CA GLN A 141 -14.19 -4.10 10.71
C GLN A 141 -15.44 -4.65 11.42
N GLU A 142 -16.51 -3.86 11.54
CA GLU A 142 -17.82 -4.34 12.02
C GLU A 142 -18.40 -5.40 11.06
N LEU A 143 -18.31 -5.15 9.76
CA LEU A 143 -18.72 -6.09 8.71
C LEU A 143 -17.87 -7.38 8.74
N ALA A 144 -16.56 -7.26 8.91
CA ALA A 144 -15.63 -8.37 9.10
C ALA A 144 -15.79 -9.09 10.45
N GLY A 145 -16.47 -8.50 11.43
CA GLY A 145 -16.69 -9.09 12.75
C GLY A 145 -15.43 -9.15 13.59
N ALA A 146 -14.58 -8.13 13.44
CA ALA A 146 -13.38 -7.96 14.24
C ALA A 146 -13.74 -7.88 15.74
N GLY A 147 -12.93 -8.53 16.58
CA GLY A 147 -13.13 -8.51 18.03
C GLY A 147 -12.84 -7.14 18.65
N ARG A 148 -11.96 -6.37 18.02
CA ARG A 148 -11.52 -5.05 18.44
C ARG A 148 -11.51 -4.09 17.26
N ILE A 149 -11.97 -2.86 17.51
CA ILE A 149 -12.00 -1.78 16.54
C ILE A 149 -11.60 -0.50 17.25
N HIS A 150 -10.47 0.09 16.90
CA HIS A 150 -9.93 1.26 17.62
C HIS A 150 -9.20 2.24 16.67
N PRO A 151 -9.31 3.57 16.88
CA PRO A 151 -8.67 4.55 15.99
C PRO A 151 -7.14 4.49 15.99
N ALA A 152 -6.53 4.03 17.09
CA ALA A 152 -5.08 3.81 17.17
C ALA A 152 -4.56 2.73 16.20
N ASP A 153 -5.43 1.91 15.62
CA ASP A 153 -5.03 0.91 14.60
C ASP A 153 -4.47 1.58 13.34
N LEU A 154 -4.95 2.79 13.05
CA LEU A 154 -4.52 3.59 11.91
C LEU A 154 -3.45 4.64 12.28
N TRP A 155 -2.78 4.47 13.42
CA TRP A 155 -1.77 5.40 13.88
C TRP A 155 -0.38 4.79 13.78
N THR A 156 0.44 5.34 12.88
CA THR A 156 1.82 4.91 12.63
C THR A 156 2.78 5.57 13.61
N LYS A 157 3.14 4.83 14.66
CA LYS A 157 4.26 5.19 15.54
C LYS A 157 4.95 3.91 15.97
N ASP A 158 6.26 3.84 15.71
CA ASP A 158 7.08 2.74 16.23
C ASP A 158 6.99 2.71 17.75
N TRP A 159 6.40 1.65 18.28
CA TRP A 159 6.20 1.49 19.70
C TRP A 159 7.46 0.91 20.35
N GLN A 160 7.97 1.63 21.35
CA GLN A 160 9.00 1.15 22.24
C GLN A 160 8.72 1.70 23.64
N TRP A 161 8.90 0.87 24.66
CA TRP A 161 8.80 1.32 26.04
C TRP A 161 9.90 2.35 26.33
N ARG A 162 9.49 3.56 26.72
CA ARG A 162 10.39 4.66 27.11
C ARG A 162 10.02 5.18 28.49
N PRO A 163 10.98 5.36 29.41
CA PRO A 163 10.69 5.89 30.73
C PRO A 163 10.19 7.33 30.60
N VAL A 164 9.10 7.64 31.32
CA VAL A 164 8.55 9.00 31.42
C VAL A 164 8.94 9.57 32.78
N ALA A 165 9.61 10.71 32.79
CA ALA A 165 9.97 11.40 34.02
C ALA A 165 8.69 11.87 34.75
N ALA A 166 8.65 11.68 36.07
CA ALA A 166 7.57 12.21 36.89
C ALA A 166 7.54 13.74 36.77
N ALA A 167 6.42 14.28 36.29
CA ALA A 167 6.26 15.71 36.03
C ALA A 167 5.89 16.50 37.29
N ASP A 168 5.26 15.84 38.27
CA ASP A 168 4.88 16.39 39.56
C ASP A 168 5.11 15.38 40.70
N THR A 169 5.37 15.89 41.91
CA THR A 169 5.57 15.06 43.11
C THR A 169 4.23 14.65 43.71
N ARG A 170 3.82 13.40 43.50
CA ARG A 170 2.63 12.79 44.11
C ARG A 170 3.03 11.74 45.14
N PRO A 171 2.24 11.56 46.22
CA PRO A 171 2.46 10.47 47.16
C PRO A 171 2.32 9.13 46.43
N ALA A 172 3.26 8.22 46.70
CA ALA A 172 3.25 6.88 46.11
C ALA A 172 2.04 6.08 46.63
N LEU A 173 1.24 5.55 45.69
CA LEU A 173 0.10 4.67 45.98
C LEU A 173 0.45 3.22 45.60
N ARG A 174 -0.09 2.27 46.35
CA ARG A 174 0.05 0.83 46.08
C ARG A 174 -1.21 0.29 45.41
N ALA A 175 -1.09 -0.83 44.69
CA ALA A 175 -2.25 -1.51 44.12
C ALA A 175 -3.03 -2.32 45.18
N ASP A 176 -3.64 -1.63 46.15
CA ASP A 176 -4.45 -2.21 47.21
C ASP A 176 -5.97 -2.04 46.98
N ALA A 177 -6.77 -2.66 47.85
CA ALA A 177 -8.23 -2.63 47.75
C ALA A 177 -8.82 -1.22 47.90
N GLU A 178 -8.16 -0.35 48.66
CA GLU A 178 -8.57 1.05 48.83
C GLU A 178 -8.38 1.82 47.51
N THR A 179 -7.19 1.73 46.92
CA THR A 179 -6.87 2.39 45.65
C THR A 179 -7.75 1.84 44.51
N GLN A 180 -8.06 0.54 44.53
CA GLN A 180 -9.00 -0.05 43.59
C GLN A 180 -10.42 0.55 43.73
N SER A 181 -10.92 0.70 44.96
CA SER A 181 -12.24 1.28 45.21
C SER A 181 -12.31 2.75 44.77
N GLN A 182 -11.22 3.51 44.96
CA GLN A 182 -11.10 4.89 44.47
C GLN A 182 -11.13 4.96 42.94
N LEU A 183 -10.37 4.08 42.26
CA LEU A 183 -10.34 4.01 40.80
C LEU A 183 -11.72 3.63 40.21
N GLU A 184 -12.45 2.73 40.86
CA GLU A 184 -13.82 2.35 40.49
C GLU A 184 -14.79 3.53 40.61
N ALA A 185 -14.70 4.29 41.71
CA ALA A 185 -15.53 5.48 41.94
C ALA A 185 -15.29 6.56 40.86
N GLU A 186 -14.02 6.85 40.54
CA GLU A 186 -13.69 7.83 39.50
C GLU A 186 -14.06 7.35 38.09
N THR A 187 -13.92 6.05 37.81
CA THR A 187 -14.40 5.45 36.55
C THR A 187 -15.90 5.64 36.38
N LEU A 188 -16.69 5.39 37.44
CA LEU A 188 -18.14 5.62 37.42
C LEU A 188 -18.50 7.11 37.26
N ALA A 189 -17.74 8.02 37.89
CA ALA A 189 -17.94 9.46 37.75
C ALA A 189 -17.69 9.91 36.30
N LEU A 190 -16.61 9.43 35.67
CA LEU A 190 -16.29 9.68 34.26
C LEU A 190 -17.35 9.12 33.31
N MET A 191 -17.87 7.93 33.57
CA MET A 191 -18.93 7.32 32.75
C MET A 191 -20.24 8.12 32.79
N ARG A 192 -20.61 8.65 33.97
CA ARG A 192 -21.81 9.47 34.17
C ARG A 192 -21.69 10.85 33.54
N GLY A 193 -20.48 11.39 33.41
CA GLY A 193 -20.19 12.66 32.72
C GLY A 193 -20.77 13.91 33.39
N ARG A 194 -21.16 13.84 34.66
CA ARG A 194 -21.75 14.96 35.42
C ARG A 194 -20.75 15.73 36.28
N ASP A 195 -19.53 15.19 36.44
CA ASP A 195 -18.50 15.75 37.30
C ASP A 195 -17.31 16.23 36.47
N ALA A 196 -17.16 17.56 36.38
CA ALA A 196 -16.07 18.19 35.64
C ALA A 196 -14.69 17.95 36.26
N GLY A 197 -14.62 17.61 37.56
CA GLY A 197 -13.36 17.34 38.27
C GLY A 197 -12.90 15.89 38.21
N ALA A 198 -13.75 14.96 37.76
CA ALA A 198 -13.45 13.52 37.74
C ALA A 198 -12.19 13.18 36.92
N ALA A 199 -12.00 13.82 35.76
CA ALA A 199 -10.80 13.61 34.95
C ALA A 199 -9.51 14.06 35.66
N GLN A 200 -9.55 15.18 36.39
CA GLN A 200 -8.38 15.65 37.15
C GLN A 200 -8.06 14.71 38.31
N ARG A 201 -9.07 14.26 39.06
CA ARG A 201 -8.86 13.31 40.18
C ARG A 201 -8.38 11.95 39.69
N MET A 202 -8.91 11.45 38.57
CA MET A 202 -8.40 10.25 37.90
C MET A 202 -6.93 10.41 37.50
N SER A 203 -6.56 11.54 36.90
CA SER A 203 -5.16 11.85 36.53
C SER A 203 -4.24 11.85 37.76
N ASP A 204 -4.69 12.43 38.87
CA ASP A 204 -3.93 12.51 40.12
C ASP A 204 -3.73 11.14 40.78
N LEU A 205 -4.78 10.30 40.79
CA LEU A 205 -4.74 8.94 41.31
C LEU A 205 -3.73 8.08 40.53
N LEU A 206 -3.78 8.16 39.19
CA LEU A 206 -2.88 7.42 38.31
C LEU A 206 -1.42 7.91 38.44
N ALA A 207 -1.19 9.21 38.65
CA ALA A 207 0.14 9.73 38.93
C ALA A 207 0.70 9.22 40.28
N GLY A 208 -0.16 9.05 41.30
CA GLY A 208 0.22 8.40 42.56
C GLY A 208 0.58 6.92 42.40
N LEU A 209 -0.19 6.18 41.59
CA LEU A 209 0.12 4.78 41.22
C LEU A 209 1.44 4.68 40.45
N ALA A 210 1.71 5.63 39.56
CA ALA A 210 2.98 5.70 38.84
C ALA A 210 4.17 5.90 39.78
N ALA A 211 4.02 6.75 40.81
CA ALA A 211 5.06 7.00 41.81
C ALA A 211 5.32 5.80 42.73
N GLY A 212 4.31 4.93 42.95
CA GLY A 212 4.47 3.68 43.71
C GLY A 212 4.95 2.48 42.88
N SER A 213 4.90 2.57 41.56
CA SER A 213 5.28 1.51 40.62
C SER A 213 6.73 1.67 40.12
N LYS A 214 7.26 0.64 39.46
CA LYS A 214 8.58 0.67 38.80
C LYS A 214 8.49 0.34 37.30
N ASP A 215 9.56 0.65 36.58
CA ASP A 215 9.81 0.25 35.19
C ASP A 215 8.66 0.56 34.21
N ARG A 216 8.18 -0.45 33.47
CA ARG A 216 7.13 -0.33 32.47
C ARG A 216 5.77 -0.01 33.08
N LEU A 217 5.49 -0.51 34.28
CA LEU A 217 4.22 -0.26 34.97
C LEU A 217 4.12 1.21 35.41
N ALA A 218 5.22 1.79 35.93
CA ALA A 218 5.29 3.22 36.20
C ALA A 218 5.04 4.05 34.92
N THR A 219 5.65 3.65 33.80
CA THR A 219 5.45 4.30 32.50
C THR A 219 3.99 4.23 32.04
N LEU A 220 3.33 3.08 32.17
CA LEU A 220 1.93 2.91 31.82
C LEU A 220 1.02 3.86 32.62
N TRP A 221 1.24 3.96 33.93
CA TRP A 221 0.47 4.86 34.78
C TRP A 221 0.76 6.34 34.49
N GLN A 222 1.98 6.72 34.13
CA GLN A 222 2.29 8.07 33.65
C GLN A 222 1.56 8.41 32.35
N LEU A 223 1.52 7.48 31.39
CA LEU A 223 0.74 7.64 30.16
C LEU A 223 -0.74 7.84 30.48
N ALA A 224 -1.30 7.02 31.37
CA ALA A 224 -2.69 7.13 31.79
C ALA A 224 -2.99 8.46 32.47
N ALA A 225 -2.12 8.90 33.39
CA ALA A 225 -2.26 10.20 34.06
C ALA A 225 -2.26 11.36 33.05
N ALA A 226 -1.37 11.32 32.05
CA ALA A 226 -1.31 12.32 30.99
C ALA A 226 -2.57 12.40 30.12
N VAL A 227 -3.19 11.26 29.79
CA VAL A 227 -4.47 11.22 29.03
C VAL A 227 -5.56 11.95 29.81
N TYR A 228 -5.74 11.63 31.09
CA TYR A 228 -6.80 12.25 31.89
C TYR A 228 -6.49 13.72 32.26
N GLU A 229 -5.22 14.13 32.32
CA GLU A 229 -4.84 15.55 32.39
C GLU A 229 -5.27 16.30 31.12
N GLY A 230 -5.00 15.72 29.94
CA GLY A 230 -5.43 16.27 28.66
C GLY A 230 -6.97 16.38 28.56
N GLN A 231 -7.69 15.39 29.08
CA GLN A 231 -9.15 15.44 29.16
C GLN A 231 -9.66 16.52 30.14
N ALA A 232 -9.06 16.63 31.33
CA ALA A 232 -9.42 17.65 32.32
C ALA A 232 -9.21 19.08 31.79
N ARG A 233 -8.20 19.28 30.94
CA ARG A 233 -7.89 20.56 30.27
C ARG A 233 -8.71 20.82 29.01
N GLY A 234 -9.60 19.90 28.65
CA GLY A 234 -10.45 20.00 27.45
C GLY A 234 -9.66 19.96 26.14
N LEU A 235 -8.51 19.27 26.13
CA LEU A 235 -7.74 18.94 24.93
C LEU A 235 -8.25 17.67 24.26
N LEU A 236 -8.84 16.77 25.05
CA LEU A 236 -9.51 15.54 24.58
C LEU A 236 -11.00 15.61 24.86
N LYS A 237 -11.82 15.21 23.89
CA LYS A 237 -13.25 15.03 24.07
C LYS A 237 -13.52 13.65 24.71
N PRO A 238 -14.45 13.53 25.66
CA PRO A 238 -14.84 12.23 26.20
C PRO A 238 -15.63 11.45 25.16
N ASP A 239 -15.02 10.43 24.56
CA ASP A 239 -15.64 9.54 23.59
C ASP A 239 -15.80 8.11 24.15
N LEU A 240 -16.32 7.19 23.33
CA LEU A 240 -16.50 5.79 23.72
C LEU A 240 -15.16 5.10 24.03
N TYR A 241 -14.10 5.44 23.28
CA TYR A 241 -12.79 4.80 23.38
C TYR A 241 -12.04 5.24 24.65
N GLY A 242 -12.07 6.52 24.98
CA GLY A 242 -11.55 7.08 26.22
C GLY A 242 -12.28 6.57 27.46
N LYS A 243 -13.60 6.38 27.40
CA LYS A 243 -14.36 5.75 28.50
C LYS A 243 -13.94 4.29 28.72
N ARG A 244 -13.60 3.55 27.66
CA ARG A 244 -13.11 2.17 27.76
C ARG A 244 -11.72 2.06 28.36
N LEU A 245 -10.87 3.08 28.24
CA LEU A 245 -9.56 3.10 28.89
C LEU A 245 -9.65 2.97 30.41
N ALA A 246 -10.64 3.63 31.04
CA ALA A 246 -10.80 3.58 32.49
C ALA A 246 -11.04 2.14 32.99
N SER A 247 -11.91 1.40 32.31
CA SER A 247 -12.17 -0.02 32.61
C SER A 247 -10.94 -0.90 32.39
N ARG A 248 -10.16 -0.65 31.32
CA ARG A 248 -8.93 -1.40 31.03
C ARG A 248 -7.82 -1.12 32.04
N LEU A 249 -7.69 0.12 32.50
CA LEU A 249 -6.78 0.52 33.58
C LEU A 249 -7.17 -0.13 34.90
N LEU A 250 -8.47 -0.22 35.20
CA LEU A 250 -8.95 -0.97 36.36
C LEU A 250 -8.64 -2.47 36.25
N ALA A 251 -8.80 -3.07 35.07
CA ALA A 251 -8.41 -4.47 34.82
C ALA A 251 -6.90 -4.67 35.02
N GLN A 252 -6.06 -3.74 34.54
CA GLN A 252 -4.62 -3.75 34.78
C GLN A 252 -4.28 -3.63 36.27
N LEU A 253 -4.96 -2.74 37.01
CA LEU A 253 -4.77 -2.59 38.46
C LEU A 253 -5.11 -3.89 39.20
N ARG A 254 -6.24 -4.51 38.85
CA ARG A 254 -6.68 -5.81 39.42
C ARG A 254 -5.76 -6.97 39.06
N ALA A 255 -4.99 -6.88 37.98
CA ALA A 255 -4.00 -7.90 37.65
C ALA A 255 -2.82 -7.91 38.65
N GLY A 256 -2.61 -6.80 39.39
CA GLY A 256 -1.61 -6.67 40.45
C GLY A 256 -0.24 -6.19 39.95
N GLU A 257 0.65 -5.85 40.89
CA GLU A 257 1.97 -5.23 40.60
C GLU A 257 2.96 -6.18 39.90
N GLY A 258 2.74 -7.49 39.99
CA GLY A 258 3.56 -8.51 39.32
C GLY A 258 3.10 -8.85 37.89
N ALA A 259 2.01 -8.25 37.42
CA ALA A 259 1.53 -8.47 36.06
C ALA A 259 2.24 -7.51 35.09
N ASP A 260 2.77 -8.06 34.00
CA ASP A 260 3.34 -7.24 32.94
C ASP A 260 2.28 -6.29 32.36
N PRO A 261 2.62 -5.01 32.14
CA PRO A 261 1.70 -4.05 31.57
C PRO A 261 1.41 -4.39 30.10
N SER A 262 0.15 -4.24 29.69
CA SER A 262 -0.23 -4.45 28.31
C SER A 262 0.41 -3.39 27.38
N ASP A 263 1.29 -3.82 26.49
CA ASP A 263 1.82 -3.02 25.38
C ASP A 263 0.70 -2.33 24.59
N ARG A 264 -0.40 -3.05 24.37
CA ARG A 264 -1.54 -2.53 23.61
C ARG A 264 -2.27 -1.41 24.35
N LEU A 265 -2.46 -1.55 25.66
CA LEU A 265 -3.02 -0.47 26.48
C LEU A 265 -2.10 0.76 26.46
N ALA A 266 -0.78 0.55 26.56
CA ALA A 266 0.19 1.63 26.52
C ALA A 266 0.19 2.38 25.17
N GLN A 267 0.12 1.65 24.05
CA GLN A 267 -0.02 2.23 22.70
C GLN A 267 -1.31 3.06 22.56
N ASP A 268 -2.44 2.55 23.05
CA ASP A 268 -3.71 3.26 23.00
C ASP A 268 -3.66 4.55 23.84
N LEU A 269 -3.08 4.49 25.04
CA LEU A 269 -2.85 5.69 25.87
C LEU A 269 -1.95 6.71 25.16
N LEU A 270 -0.86 6.26 24.55
CA LEU A 270 0.06 7.12 23.81
C LEU A 270 -0.63 7.79 22.61
N PHE A 271 -1.51 7.07 21.90
CA PHE A 271 -2.34 7.64 20.84
C PHE A 271 -3.18 8.82 21.35
N PHE A 272 -3.86 8.68 22.49
CA PHE A 272 -4.63 9.80 23.07
C PHE A 272 -3.74 10.94 23.52
N CYS A 273 -2.55 10.67 24.07
CA CYS A 273 -1.56 11.73 24.36
C CYS A 273 -1.10 12.47 23.09
N ALA A 274 -0.99 11.78 21.95
CA ALA A 274 -0.67 12.40 20.67
C ALA A 274 -1.80 13.30 20.16
N GLN A 275 -3.06 12.85 20.30
CA GLN A 275 -4.26 13.61 19.92
C GLN A 275 -4.57 14.81 20.83
N ALA A 276 -4.05 14.82 22.06
CA ALA A 276 -4.14 15.94 22.99
C ALA A 276 -3.20 17.08 22.56
N VAL A 277 -3.54 17.75 21.46
CA VAL A 277 -2.75 18.82 20.85
C VAL A 277 -3.17 20.15 21.47
N PRO A 278 -2.27 20.87 22.16
CA PRO A 278 -2.59 22.19 22.69
C PRO A 278 -2.79 23.17 21.52
N ARG A 279 -3.89 23.92 21.54
CA ARG A 279 -4.00 25.15 20.73
C ARG A 279 -3.09 26.22 21.35
N SER A 280 -2.62 27.21 20.57
CA SER A 280 -1.61 28.20 21.01
C SER A 280 -1.88 28.83 22.38
N ASP A 281 -3.15 28.89 22.80
CA ASP A 281 -3.59 29.55 24.03
C ASP A 281 -3.84 28.60 25.21
N LYS A 282 -3.65 27.28 25.06
CA LYS A 282 -3.89 26.30 26.13
C LYS A 282 -2.60 25.61 26.57
N ASP A 283 -2.32 25.62 27.87
CA ASP A 283 -1.22 24.86 28.46
C ASP A 283 -1.55 23.34 28.45
N PRO A 284 -0.69 22.46 27.86
CA PRO A 284 -0.86 21.00 27.89
C PRO A 284 -0.93 20.41 29.30
N GLY A 285 -0.29 21.06 30.28
CA GLY A 285 -0.06 20.49 31.60
C GLY A 285 1.24 19.69 31.69
N PRO A 286 1.82 19.58 32.90
CA PRO A 286 3.13 19.00 33.11
C PRO A 286 3.24 17.52 32.73
N ARG A 287 2.21 16.69 33.01
CA ARG A 287 2.26 15.24 32.76
C ARG A 287 2.17 14.94 31.27
N LEU A 288 1.23 15.59 30.58
CA LEU A 288 1.10 15.49 29.13
C LEU A 288 2.36 16.02 28.42
N ALA A 289 2.94 17.14 28.88
CA ALA A 289 4.19 17.65 28.34
C ALA A 289 5.35 16.66 28.52
N ALA A 290 5.46 16.00 29.68
CA ALA A 290 6.48 14.99 29.94
C ALA A 290 6.37 13.78 29.00
N VAL A 291 5.15 13.25 28.79
CA VAL A 291 4.91 12.15 27.84
C VAL A 291 5.24 12.58 26.41
N ARG A 292 4.75 13.75 25.97
CA ARG A 292 5.02 14.26 24.62
C ARG A 292 6.52 14.44 24.36
N LYS A 293 7.28 14.86 25.38
CA LYS A 293 8.74 14.95 25.31
C LYS A 293 9.40 13.57 25.23
N ALA A 294 9.04 12.63 26.10
CA ALA A 294 9.66 11.30 26.15
C ALA A 294 9.47 10.48 24.85
N PHE A 295 8.30 10.62 24.22
CA PHE A 295 7.93 9.89 22.99
C PHE A 295 8.07 10.72 21.70
N GLU A 296 8.63 11.93 21.79
CA GLU A 296 8.87 12.83 20.67
C GLU A 296 7.59 13.08 19.84
N LEU A 297 6.49 13.38 20.52
CA LEU A 297 5.19 13.63 19.90
C LEU A 297 5.15 15.06 19.35
N LYS A 298 5.33 15.20 18.03
CA LYS A 298 5.18 16.48 17.32
C LYS A 298 3.73 16.99 17.44
N PRO A 299 3.50 18.31 17.51
CA PRO A 299 2.16 18.89 17.48
C PRO A 299 1.60 18.82 16.04
N THR A 300 1.12 17.64 15.65
CA THR A 300 0.33 17.45 14.43
C THR A 300 -1.11 17.88 14.71
N SER A 301 -1.87 18.35 13.72
CA SER A 301 -3.28 18.74 13.91
C SER A 301 -4.09 17.59 14.52
N SER A 302 -4.90 17.86 15.55
CA SER A 302 -5.80 16.84 16.11
C SER A 302 -6.82 16.40 15.07
N VAL A 303 -7.08 15.10 15.00
CA VAL A 303 -7.96 14.51 13.99
C VAL A 303 -9.27 14.12 14.63
N ASP A 304 -10.36 14.67 14.11
CA ASP A 304 -11.69 14.16 14.40
C ASP A 304 -11.91 12.88 13.60
N TYR A 305 -11.64 11.74 14.26
CA TYR A 305 -11.78 10.41 13.69
C TYR A 305 -13.20 9.84 13.82
N GLU A 306 -14.16 10.57 14.42
CA GLU A 306 -15.57 10.13 14.47
C GLU A 306 -16.34 10.59 13.22
N SER A 307 -15.94 11.72 12.64
CA SER A 307 -16.56 12.29 11.45
C SER A 307 -15.93 11.74 10.16
N ALA A 308 -16.74 11.15 9.28
CA ALA A 308 -16.30 10.67 7.97
C ALA A 308 -15.90 11.84 7.05
N ARG A 309 -14.61 12.17 7.01
CA ARG A 309 -14.06 13.21 6.11
C ARG A 309 -13.62 12.68 4.75
N LEU A 310 -13.02 11.50 4.75
CA LEU A 310 -12.50 10.85 3.55
C LEU A 310 -13.55 9.93 2.93
N GLY A 311 -13.55 9.78 1.60
CA GLY A 311 -14.41 8.82 0.91
C GLY A 311 -15.91 9.07 1.09
N ARG A 312 -16.30 10.35 1.28
CA ARG A 312 -17.70 10.77 1.42
C ARG A 312 -18.50 10.58 0.13
N PHE A 313 -17.82 10.74 -1.01
CA PHE A 313 -18.40 10.71 -2.34
C PHE A 313 -17.71 9.65 -3.19
N ASP A 314 -18.45 9.10 -4.14
CA ASP A 314 -17.91 8.20 -5.16
C ASP A 314 -16.94 8.98 -6.08
N PRO A 315 -15.69 8.49 -6.28
CA PRO A 315 -14.73 9.07 -7.23
C PRO A 315 -15.29 9.30 -8.64
N ALA A 316 -16.20 8.43 -9.10
CA ALA A 316 -16.85 8.59 -10.41
C ALA A 316 -17.76 9.82 -10.45
N VAL A 317 -18.47 10.12 -9.35
CA VAL A 317 -19.31 11.32 -9.23
C VAL A 317 -18.45 12.58 -9.23
N LEU A 318 -17.31 12.56 -8.54
CA LEU A 318 -16.35 13.68 -8.56
C LEU A 318 -15.76 13.90 -9.97
N ALA A 319 -15.38 12.83 -10.66
CA ALA A 319 -14.89 12.90 -12.04
C ALA A 319 -15.96 13.43 -13.01
N GLN A 320 -17.21 12.99 -12.85
CA GLN A 320 -18.32 13.48 -13.65
C GLN A 320 -18.60 14.97 -13.37
N ALA A 321 -18.57 15.40 -12.11
CA ALA A 321 -18.74 16.79 -11.73
C ALA A 321 -17.66 17.69 -12.37
N ARG A 322 -16.39 17.28 -12.34
CA ARG A 322 -15.29 18.01 -13.02
C ARG A 322 -15.56 18.16 -14.52
N LYS A 323 -15.95 17.07 -15.20
CA LYS A 323 -16.28 17.12 -16.64
C LYS A 323 -17.45 18.08 -16.94
N ARG A 324 -18.48 18.08 -16.10
CA ARG A 324 -19.65 18.98 -16.22
C ARG A 324 -19.25 20.45 -16.02
N VAL A 325 -18.40 20.73 -15.03
CA VAL A 325 -17.89 22.09 -14.76
C VAL A 325 -17.00 22.59 -15.89
N ALA A 326 -16.09 21.76 -16.40
CA ALA A 326 -15.27 22.08 -17.57
C ALA A 326 -16.13 22.42 -18.80
N GLY A 327 -17.12 21.58 -19.11
CA GLY A 327 -18.08 21.85 -20.20
C GLY A 327 -18.86 23.16 -20.02
N ALA A 328 -19.29 23.47 -18.79
CA ALA A 328 -19.97 24.73 -18.49
C ALA A 328 -19.04 25.95 -18.61
N LYS A 329 -17.77 25.85 -18.18
CA LYS A 329 -16.76 26.90 -18.36
C LYS A 329 -16.53 27.22 -19.83
N ASP A 330 -16.36 26.17 -20.65
CA ASP A 330 -16.12 26.32 -22.09
C ASP A 330 -17.30 27.01 -22.80
N VAL A 331 -18.53 26.57 -22.52
CA VAL A 331 -19.74 27.17 -23.10
C VAL A 331 -19.96 28.59 -22.59
N TRP A 332 -19.77 28.85 -21.30
CA TRP A 332 -19.90 30.20 -20.73
C TRP A 332 -18.87 31.17 -21.31
N SER A 333 -17.61 30.77 -21.42
CA SER A 333 -16.55 31.60 -21.99
C SER A 333 -16.85 31.97 -23.45
N ALA A 334 -17.40 31.04 -24.23
CA ALA A 334 -17.80 31.31 -25.61
C ALA A 334 -18.98 32.29 -25.69
N VAL A 335 -20.03 32.07 -24.87
CA VAL A 335 -21.20 32.95 -24.82
C VAL A 335 -20.83 34.36 -24.33
N ALA A 336 -20.02 34.47 -23.28
CA ALA A 336 -19.52 35.75 -22.79
C ALA A 336 -18.60 36.46 -23.80
N GLY A 337 -17.94 35.68 -24.67
CA GLY A 337 -17.16 36.18 -25.82
C GLY A 337 -18.00 36.57 -27.04
N GLY A 338 -19.33 36.41 -27.00
CA GLY A 338 -20.25 36.78 -28.08
C GLY A 338 -20.59 35.66 -29.07
N ASP A 339 -20.20 34.41 -28.81
CA ASP A 339 -20.57 33.26 -29.65
C ASP A 339 -22.01 32.78 -29.34
N ASN A 340 -22.96 33.31 -30.10
CA ASN A 340 -24.38 32.99 -29.96
C ASN A 340 -24.75 31.57 -30.40
N GLN A 341 -23.89 30.83 -31.12
CA GLN A 341 -24.19 29.45 -31.52
C GLN A 341 -24.21 28.51 -30.32
N ARG A 342 -23.40 28.79 -29.30
CA ARG A 342 -23.34 27.99 -28.07
C ARG A 342 -24.39 28.36 -27.03
N LEU A 343 -25.16 29.41 -27.26
CA LEU A 343 -26.18 29.91 -26.34
C LEU A 343 -27.29 28.89 -26.07
N ALA A 344 -27.68 28.11 -27.08
CA ALA A 344 -28.76 27.13 -26.98
C ALA A 344 -28.46 25.99 -25.97
N GLY A 345 -27.19 25.63 -25.78
CA GLY A 345 -26.76 24.57 -24.86
C GLY A 345 -26.42 25.03 -23.44
N LEU A 346 -26.39 26.34 -23.19
CA LEU A 346 -25.89 26.91 -21.94
C LEU A 346 -26.71 26.47 -20.72
N ALA A 347 -28.04 26.51 -20.84
CA ALA A 347 -28.94 26.14 -19.75
C ALA A 347 -28.80 24.66 -19.34
N GLU A 348 -28.60 23.77 -20.31
CA GLU A 348 -28.37 22.34 -20.06
C GLU A 348 -27.06 22.10 -19.31
N GLN A 349 -25.95 22.73 -19.74
CA GLN A 349 -24.67 22.61 -19.04
C GLN A 349 -24.76 23.10 -17.59
N PHE A 350 -25.42 24.23 -17.37
CA PHE A 350 -25.59 24.79 -16.03
C PHE A 350 -26.53 23.94 -15.16
N ALA A 351 -27.53 23.27 -15.75
CA ALA A 351 -28.37 22.30 -15.04
C ALA A 351 -27.55 21.09 -14.57
N LEU A 352 -26.66 20.55 -15.40
CA LEU A 352 -25.77 19.44 -15.05
C LEU A 352 -24.79 19.82 -13.94
N VAL A 353 -24.23 21.03 -13.99
CA VAL A 353 -23.42 21.57 -12.88
C VAL A 353 -24.27 21.72 -11.63
N GLY A 354 -25.48 22.25 -11.73
CA GLY A 354 -26.41 22.41 -10.62
C GLY A 354 -26.75 21.10 -9.91
N GLU A 355 -26.98 20.02 -10.66
CA GLU A 355 -27.18 18.68 -10.10
C GLU A 355 -25.95 18.21 -9.31
N SER A 356 -24.75 18.52 -9.80
CA SER A 356 -23.48 18.14 -9.15
C SER A 356 -23.25 18.96 -7.87
N LEU A 357 -23.57 20.26 -7.90
CA LEU A 357 -23.49 21.15 -6.75
C LEU A 357 -24.41 20.70 -5.61
N GLN A 358 -25.67 20.35 -5.93
CA GLN A 358 -26.63 19.85 -4.94
C GLN A 358 -26.17 18.56 -4.25
N LYS A 359 -25.46 17.68 -4.97
CA LYS A 359 -24.96 16.41 -4.42
C LYS A 359 -23.68 16.58 -3.59
N LEU A 360 -22.80 17.48 -3.99
CA LEU A 360 -21.42 17.53 -3.47
C LEU A 360 -21.18 18.67 -2.45
N TYR A 361 -21.90 19.79 -2.56
CA TYR A 361 -21.63 20.99 -1.78
C TYR A 361 -22.74 21.28 -0.76
N PRO A 362 -22.40 21.64 0.49
CA PRO A 362 -23.37 22.23 1.40
C PRO A 362 -23.87 23.56 0.81
N GLU A 363 -25.18 23.82 0.90
CA GLU A 363 -25.81 25.01 0.28
C GLU A 363 -25.65 25.08 -1.25
N GLY A 364 -25.26 23.98 -1.91
CA GLY A 364 -25.03 23.93 -3.36
C GLY A 364 -26.27 24.22 -4.20
N GLU A 365 -27.48 23.99 -3.65
CA GLU A 365 -28.74 24.34 -4.30
C GLU A 365 -28.86 25.84 -4.58
N THR A 366 -28.37 26.69 -3.67
CA THR A 366 -28.44 28.15 -3.82
C THR A 366 -27.57 28.61 -4.99
N LEU A 367 -26.33 28.13 -5.06
CA LEU A 367 -25.43 28.45 -6.18
C LEU A 367 -25.95 27.85 -7.51
N ALA A 368 -26.49 26.63 -7.49
CA ALA A 368 -27.10 26.00 -8.66
C ALA A 368 -28.23 26.86 -9.24
N LYS A 369 -29.10 27.42 -8.38
CA LYS A 369 -30.18 28.33 -8.79
C LYS A 369 -29.63 29.62 -9.40
N SER A 370 -28.66 30.28 -8.77
CA SER A 370 -28.07 31.53 -9.28
C SER A 370 -27.37 31.33 -10.63
N LEU A 371 -26.69 30.19 -10.82
CA LEU A 371 -26.09 29.81 -12.11
C LEU A 371 -27.18 29.58 -13.17
N LEU A 372 -28.20 28.76 -12.90
CA LEU A 372 -29.30 28.53 -13.84
C LEU A 372 -30.03 29.83 -14.25
N GLN A 373 -30.25 30.73 -13.30
CA GLN A 373 -30.83 32.05 -13.57
C GLN A 373 -29.90 32.92 -14.42
N SER A 374 -28.59 32.78 -14.26
CA SER A 374 -27.60 33.47 -15.10
C SER A 374 -27.61 32.95 -16.54
N ALA A 375 -27.73 31.63 -16.73
CA ALA A 375 -27.89 31.03 -18.06
C ALA A 375 -29.19 31.52 -18.73
N ALA A 376 -30.30 31.53 -17.99
CA ALA A 376 -31.58 32.06 -18.49
C ALA A 376 -31.48 33.55 -18.86
N HIS A 377 -30.80 34.35 -18.04
CA HIS A 377 -30.55 35.76 -18.32
C HIS A 377 -29.75 35.96 -19.61
N ALA A 378 -28.66 35.20 -19.80
CA ALA A 378 -27.87 35.26 -21.02
C ALA A 378 -28.69 34.86 -22.26
N VAL A 379 -29.56 33.84 -22.16
CA VAL A 379 -30.47 33.44 -23.25
C VAL A 379 -31.47 34.56 -23.57
N HIS A 380 -32.11 35.16 -22.55
CA HIS A 380 -33.04 36.27 -22.73
C HIS A 380 -32.38 37.53 -23.30
N ALA A 381 -31.12 37.77 -22.94
CA ALA A 381 -30.31 38.87 -23.46
C ALA A 381 -29.62 38.54 -24.80
N ALA A 382 -29.97 37.43 -25.46
CA ALA A 382 -29.37 36.99 -26.73
C ALA A 382 -27.82 36.95 -26.71
N GLY A 383 -27.25 36.48 -25.60
CA GLY A 383 -25.80 36.37 -25.38
C GLY A 383 -25.13 37.66 -24.88
N GLN A 384 -25.85 38.79 -24.79
CA GLN A 384 -25.30 40.06 -24.30
C GLN A 384 -25.31 40.12 -22.77
N VAL A 385 -24.26 39.56 -22.15
CA VAL A 385 -24.02 39.66 -20.71
C VAL A 385 -23.05 40.82 -20.39
N THR A 386 -23.22 41.49 -19.26
CA THR A 386 -22.26 42.52 -18.85
C THR A 386 -20.93 41.89 -18.45
N PRO A 387 -19.78 42.58 -18.62
CA PRO A 387 -18.49 42.08 -18.20
C PRO A 387 -18.44 41.68 -16.72
N GLU A 388 -19.14 42.43 -15.87
CA GLU A 388 -19.24 42.15 -14.43
C GLU A 388 -19.99 40.83 -14.17
N HIS A 389 -21.09 40.58 -14.89
CA HIS A 389 -21.84 39.32 -14.79
C HIS A 389 -21.04 38.14 -15.34
N ALA A 390 -20.40 38.32 -16.50
CA ALA A 390 -19.49 37.34 -17.08
C ALA A 390 -18.40 36.91 -16.08
N MET A 391 -17.79 37.88 -15.39
CA MET A 391 -16.70 37.67 -14.45
C MET A 391 -17.14 36.94 -13.18
N GLU A 392 -18.27 37.30 -12.56
CA GLU A 392 -18.73 36.62 -11.32
C GLU A 392 -19.12 35.16 -11.58
N VAL A 393 -19.77 34.87 -12.71
CA VAL A 393 -20.10 33.48 -13.09
C VAL A 393 -18.83 32.69 -13.39
N ALA A 394 -17.85 33.30 -14.07
CA ALA A 394 -16.54 32.68 -14.31
C ALA A 394 -15.81 32.40 -12.99
N THR A 395 -15.84 33.34 -12.03
CA THR A 395 -15.26 33.17 -10.69
C THR A 395 -15.92 32.01 -9.94
N ALA A 396 -17.25 31.91 -9.98
CA ALA A 396 -17.99 30.83 -9.33
C ALA A 396 -17.66 29.46 -9.94
N LEU A 397 -17.66 29.35 -11.28
CA LEU A 397 -17.29 28.11 -11.96
C LEU A 397 -15.82 27.74 -11.70
N LEU A 398 -14.92 28.73 -11.66
CA LEU A 398 -13.51 28.52 -11.36
C LEU A 398 -13.29 28.02 -9.94
N TYR A 399 -14.01 28.58 -8.96
CA TYR A 399 -13.96 28.10 -7.58
C TYR A 399 -14.40 26.64 -7.49
N VAL A 400 -15.54 26.31 -8.09
CA VAL A 400 -16.08 24.94 -8.08
C VAL A 400 -15.11 23.97 -8.74
N ASP A 401 -14.48 24.37 -9.85
CA ASP A 401 -13.47 23.56 -10.55
C ASP A 401 -12.26 23.29 -9.66
N ALA A 402 -11.67 24.35 -9.09
CA ALA A 402 -10.52 24.25 -8.21
C ALA A 402 -10.81 23.42 -6.95
N SER A 403 -11.99 23.57 -6.34
CA SER A 403 -12.36 22.76 -5.16
C SER A 403 -12.62 21.29 -5.48
N LEU A 404 -13.08 20.96 -6.70
CA LEU A 404 -13.20 19.57 -7.17
C LEU A 404 -11.85 18.95 -7.54
N GLU A 405 -10.91 19.73 -8.07
CA GLU A 405 -9.53 19.28 -8.34
C GLU A 405 -8.78 19.00 -7.04
N ASP A 406 -8.82 19.93 -6.08
CA ASP A 406 -8.12 19.80 -4.80
C ASP A 406 -8.82 18.83 -3.81
N GLN A 407 -10.00 18.33 -4.19
CA GLN A 407 -10.88 17.44 -3.40
C GLN A 407 -11.17 17.96 -1.98
N ASP A 408 -11.20 19.29 -1.78
CA ASP A 408 -11.34 19.94 -0.48
C ASP A 408 -12.82 20.21 -0.12
N LEU A 409 -13.66 19.18 -0.26
CA LEU A 409 -15.12 19.28 -0.04
C LEU A 409 -15.52 19.21 1.44
N ASP A 410 -14.55 19.10 2.35
CA ASP A 410 -14.73 19.05 3.80
C ASP A 410 -14.27 20.33 4.53
N HIS A 411 -13.88 21.38 3.79
CA HIS A 411 -13.47 22.65 4.38
C HIS A 411 -14.61 23.31 5.20
N PRO A 412 -14.38 23.74 6.47
CA PRO A 412 -15.44 24.31 7.32
C PRO A 412 -16.16 25.53 6.74
N GLU A 413 -15.44 26.36 5.99
CA GLU A 413 -15.99 27.57 5.36
C GLU A 413 -16.70 27.32 4.03
N LEU A 414 -16.75 26.06 3.54
CA LEU A 414 -17.25 25.74 2.21
C LEU A 414 -18.67 26.24 1.97
N ALA A 415 -19.58 26.03 2.93
CA ALA A 415 -20.97 26.49 2.85
C ALA A 415 -21.05 28.02 2.74
N GLY A 416 -20.26 28.73 3.56
CA GLY A 416 -20.19 30.19 3.54
C GLY A 416 -19.68 30.73 2.20
N ARG A 417 -18.62 30.12 1.64
CA ARG A 417 -18.07 30.50 0.33
C ARG A 417 -19.05 30.25 -0.81
N VAL A 418 -19.76 29.12 -0.81
CA VAL A 418 -20.80 28.80 -1.82
C VAL A 418 -21.94 29.82 -1.78
N LEU A 419 -22.45 30.16 -0.59
CA LEU A 419 -23.49 31.19 -0.44
C LEU A 419 -23.01 32.57 -0.91
N ARG A 420 -21.77 32.95 -0.59
CA ARG A 420 -21.18 34.23 -1.01
C ARG A 420 -21.05 34.32 -2.53
N LEU A 421 -20.62 33.25 -3.20
CA LEU A 421 -20.56 33.19 -4.67
C LEU A 421 -21.95 33.36 -5.29
N ALA A 422 -22.96 32.67 -4.76
CA ALA A 422 -24.34 32.79 -5.22
C ALA A 422 -24.85 34.23 -5.09
N GLN A 423 -24.63 34.86 -3.94
CA GLN A 423 -25.00 36.25 -3.68
C GLN A 423 -24.34 37.24 -4.65
N ARG A 424 -23.05 37.05 -4.96
CA ARG A 424 -22.33 37.91 -5.90
C ARG A 424 -22.87 37.78 -7.31
N VAL A 425 -23.07 36.56 -7.79
CA VAL A 425 -23.66 36.27 -9.11
C VAL A 425 -25.05 36.88 -9.24
N ASP A 426 -25.91 36.74 -8.23
CA ASP A 426 -27.24 37.35 -8.25
C ASP A 426 -27.20 38.88 -8.14
N GLY A 427 -26.26 39.43 -7.37
CA GLY A 427 -26.06 40.87 -7.23
C GLY A 427 -25.78 41.55 -8.57
N VAL A 428 -24.78 41.05 -9.31
CA VAL A 428 -24.41 41.61 -10.63
C VAL A 428 -25.48 41.38 -11.69
N ARG A 429 -26.16 40.22 -11.67
CA ARG A 429 -27.31 39.94 -12.55
C ARG A 429 -28.47 40.93 -12.33
N GLN A 430 -28.63 41.44 -11.11
CA GLN A 430 -29.62 42.47 -10.75
C GLN A 430 -29.13 43.91 -11.00
N GLY A 431 -27.93 44.10 -11.54
CA GLY A 431 -27.36 45.41 -11.85
C GLY A 431 -26.57 46.07 -10.70
N HIS A 432 -26.25 45.35 -9.63
CA HIS A 432 -25.34 45.86 -8.60
C HIS A 432 -23.89 45.74 -9.03
N SER A 433 -23.01 46.61 -8.51
CA SER A 433 -21.57 46.51 -8.77
C SER A 433 -20.95 45.29 -8.08
N PRO A 434 -20.00 44.59 -8.72
CA PRO A 434 -19.23 43.54 -8.07
C PRO A 434 -18.44 44.16 -6.92
N GLY A 435 -18.70 43.73 -5.68
CA GLY A 435 -17.95 44.17 -4.51
C GLY A 435 -16.47 43.76 -4.60
N ALA A 436 -15.63 44.29 -3.71
CA ALA A 436 -14.21 43.92 -3.66
C ALA A 436 -14.02 42.40 -3.57
N LEU A 437 -12.95 41.89 -4.20
CA LEU A 437 -12.57 40.49 -4.07
C LEU A 437 -12.14 40.21 -2.63
N GLU A 438 -12.56 39.06 -2.13
CA GLU A 438 -12.10 38.58 -0.83
C GLU A 438 -10.72 37.94 -0.97
N VAL A 439 -9.92 37.96 0.10
CA VAL A 439 -8.54 37.44 0.11
C VAL A 439 -8.46 36.01 -0.44
N TRP A 440 -9.42 35.14 -0.09
CA TRP A 440 -9.42 33.76 -0.56
C TRP A 440 -9.70 33.62 -2.07
N MET A 441 -10.41 34.58 -2.68
CA MET A 441 -10.65 34.63 -4.12
C MET A 441 -9.41 35.12 -4.86
N GLU A 442 -8.70 36.11 -4.31
CA GLU A 442 -7.40 36.54 -4.83
C GLU A 442 -6.39 35.39 -4.80
N ASP A 443 -6.35 34.65 -3.70
CA ASP A 443 -5.51 33.46 -3.58
C ASP A 443 -5.95 32.35 -4.55
N LEU A 444 -7.25 32.17 -4.80
CA LEU A 444 -7.75 31.25 -5.82
C LEU A 444 -7.21 31.63 -7.20
N TYR A 445 -7.33 32.91 -7.60
CA TYR A 445 -6.81 33.38 -8.88
C TYR A 445 -5.32 33.17 -9.02
N ARG A 446 -4.56 33.51 -7.97
CA ARG A 446 -3.10 33.29 -7.95
C ARG A 446 -2.77 31.81 -8.14
N ARG A 447 -3.39 30.93 -7.35
CA ARG A 447 -3.16 29.48 -7.43
C ARG A 447 -3.51 28.89 -8.80
N VAL A 448 -4.66 29.26 -9.35
CA VAL A 448 -5.11 28.77 -10.67
C VAL A 448 -4.18 29.29 -11.76
N SER A 449 -3.83 30.58 -11.73
CA SER A 449 -2.92 31.19 -12.70
C SER A 449 -1.55 30.51 -12.65
N ASP A 450 -0.97 30.36 -11.46
CA ASP A 450 0.32 29.69 -11.26
C ASP A 450 0.29 28.26 -11.82
N ARG A 451 -0.81 27.52 -11.57
CA ARG A 451 -1.00 26.15 -12.06
C ARG A 451 -1.16 26.09 -13.59
N GLN A 452 -1.94 27.00 -14.19
CA GLN A 452 -2.15 27.03 -15.65
C GLN A 452 -0.86 27.44 -16.38
N THR A 453 -0.16 28.47 -15.88
CA THR A 453 1.14 28.89 -16.43
C THR A 453 2.15 27.75 -16.34
N MET A 454 2.24 27.06 -15.20
CA MET A 454 3.14 25.91 -15.06
C MET A 454 2.77 24.76 -16.00
N GLY A 455 1.47 24.45 -16.16
CA GLY A 455 1.00 23.39 -17.04
C GLY A 455 1.38 23.61 -18.51
N SER A 456 1.21 24.84 -19.03
CA SER A 456 1.63 25.20 -20.39
C SER A 456 3.15 25.12 -20.57
N VAL A 457 3.90 25.64 -19.60
CA VAL A 457 5.37 25.59 -19.62
C VAL A 457 5.87 24.14 -19.62
N VAL A 458 5.25 23.26 -18.81
CA VAL A 458 5.62 21.85 -18.76
C VAL A 458 5.27 21.11 -20.05
N GLN A 459 4.13 21.39 -20.67
CA GLN A 459 3.82 20.82 -21.99
C GLN A 459 4.82 21.25 -23.06
N GLU A 460 5.24 22.52 -23.07
CA GLU A 460 6.23 23.04 -24.00
C GLU A 460 7.62 22.40 -23.76
N LEU A 461 8.02 22.22 -22.50
CA LEU A 461 9.24 21.50 -22.14
C LEU A 461 9.19 20.03 -22.56
N ARG A 462 8.06 19.33 -22.38
CA ARG A 462 7.89 17.93 -22.84
C ARG A 462 7.99 17.82 -24.36
N ALA A 463 7.32 18.71 -25.08
CA ALA A 463 7.37 18.72 -26.55
C ALA A 463 8.81 18.97 -27.05
N SER A 464 9.50 19.93 -26.44
CA SER A 464 10.89 20.25 -26.78
C SER A 464 11.83 19.08 -26.47
N LEU A 465 11.66 18.44 -25.31
CA LEU A 465 12.49 17.29 -24.90
C LEU A 465 12.26 16.08 -25.82
N SER A 466 11.00 15.79 -26.17
CA SER A 466 10.66 14.67 -27.05
C SER A 466 11.23 14.85 -28.46
N GLU A 467 11.23 16.07 -28.99
CA GLU A 467 11.90 16.38 -30.25
C GLU A 467 13.42 16.22 -30.13
N ILE A 468 14.06 16.73 -29.08
CA ILE A 468 15.51 16.54 -28.86
C ILE A 468 15.86 15.05 -28.78
N GLU A 469 15.10 14.26 -28.02
CA GLU A 469 15.28 12.81 -27.87
C GLU A 469 15.21 12.09 -29.22
N LYS A 470 14.23 12.45 -30.06
CA LYS A 470 14.09 11.91 -31.42
C LYS A 470 15.31 12.20 -32.30
N HIS A 471 15.79 13.45 -32.32
CA HIS A 471 16.96 13.82 -33.14
C HIS A 471 18.25 13.14 -32.65
N ILE A 472 18.39 13.00 -31.32
CA ILE A 472 19.51 12.29 -30.70
C ILE A 472 19.44 10.78 -30.98
N ASP A 473 18.27 10.14 -30.86
CA ASP A 473 18.09 8.71 -31.18
C ASP A 473 18.33 8.42 -32.67
N GLU A 474 17.88 9.30 -33.57
CA GLU A 474 18.12 9.19 -35.00
C GLU A 474 19.62 9.27 -35.34
N PHE A 475 20.36 10.19 -34.71
CA PHE A 475 21.81 10.23 -34.79
C PHE A 475 22.47 8.99 -34.17
N PHE A 476 21.92 8.43 -33.08
CA PHE A 476 22.46 7.23 -32.41
C PHE A 476 22.34 6.00 -33.31
N ARG A 477 21.24 5.89 -34.06
CA ARG A 477 21.03 4.83 -35.06
C ARG A 477 21.91 5.00 -36.28
N ASN A 478 22.20 6.24 -36.68
CA ASN A 478 23.06 6.52 -37.83
C ASN A 478 24.05 7.68 -37.56
N PRO A 479 25.21 7.41 -36.93
CA PRO A 479 26.19 8.44 -36.58
C PRO A 479 26.81 9.20 -37.76
N ALA A 480 26.57 8.76 -38.99
CA ALA A 480 26.99 9.48 -40.20
C ALA A 480 26.10 10.70 -40.51
N GLN A 481 24.86 10.75 -40.01
CA GLN A 481 23.90 11.82 -40.28
C GLN A 481 23.94 12.93 -39.23
N ARG A 482 25.05 13.68 -39.20
CA ARG A 482 25.28 14.78 -38.24
C ARG A 482 24.32 15.96 -38.42
N GLU A 483 23.76 16.10 -39.61
CA GLU A 483 22.82 17.19 -39.95
C GLU A 483 21.58 17.20 -39.05
N VAL A 484 21.19 16.02 -38.54
CA VAL A 484 20.04 15.84 -37.63
C VAL A 484 20.27 16.54 -36.28
N LEU A 485 21.53 16.75 -35.86
CA LEU A 485 21.86 17.41 -34.58
C LEU A 485 21.88 18.95 -34.66
N ILE A 486 21.84 19.56 -35.84
CA ILE A 486 22.04 21.02 -36.02
C ILE A 486 21.01 21.85 -35.23
N SER A 487 19.77 21.37 -35.12
CA SER A 487 18.68 22.06 -34.41
C SER A 487 18.74 21.91 -32.88
N VAL A 488 19.41 20.87 -32.38
CA VAL A 488 19.37 20.45 -30.97
C VAL A 488 20.01 21.49 -30.02
N PRO A 489 21.18 22.10 -30.32
CA PRO A 489 21.76 23.13 -29.46
C PRO A 489 20.86 24.36 -29.24
N GLY A 490 20.09 24.72 -30.27
CA GLY A 490 19.10 25.80 -30.20
C GLY A 490 17.94 25.46 -29.28
N GLN A 491 17.40 24.24 -29.40
CA GLN A 491 16.31 23.75 -28.55
C GLN A 491 16.73 23.63 -27.09
N LEU A 492 17.93 23.10 -26.81
CA LEU A 492 18.51 23.05 -25.47
C LEU A 492 18.71 24.46 -24.88
N SER A 493 19.14 25.43 -25.68
CA SER A 493 19.28 26.82 -25.23
C SER A 493 17.94 27.46 -24.83
N SER A 494 16.88 27.19 -25.58
CA SER A 494 15.51 27.61 -25.23
C SER A 494 15.03 26.94 -23.94
N MET A 495 15.21 25.61 -23.80
CA MET A 495 14.85 24.89 -22.58
C MET A 495 15.60 25.40 -21.34
N ARG A 496 16.89 25.73 -21.47
CA ARG A 496 17.66 26.34 -20.38
C ARG A 496 17.03 27.65 -19.91
N GLY A 497 16.60 28.51 -20.84
CA GLY A 497 15.95 29.78 -20.53
C GLY A 497 14.70 29.58 -19.69
N VAL A 498 13.83 28.66 -20.10
CA VAL A 498 12.60 28.30 -19.38
C VAL A 498 12.91 27.73 -18.00
N LEU A 499 13.82 26.75 -17.90
CA LEU A 499 14.22 26.14 -16.63
C LEU A 499 14.84 27.15 -15.64
N SER A 500 15.59 28.13 -16.15
CA SER A 500 16.19 29.19 -15.32
C SER A 500 15.13 30.14 -14.76
N VAL A 501 14.11 30.50 -15.55
CA VAL A 501 12.96 31.30 -15.08
C VAL A 501 12.17 30.55 -14.01
N LEU A 502 12.03 29.23 -14.15
CA LEU A 502 11.43 28.36 -13.13
C LEU A 502 12.32 28.15 -11.89
N GLY A 503 13.53 28.73 -11.88
CA GLY A 503 14.50 28.60 -10.78
C GLY A 503 15.02 27.17 -10.60
N GLN A 504 15.11 26.40 -11.69
CA GLN A 504 15.66 25.04 -11.75
C GLN A 504 17.15 25.08 -12.15
N ASP A 505 17.96 25.66 -11.28
CA ASP A 505 19.37 25.98 -11.57
C ASP A 505 20.18 24.72 -11.96
N HIS A 506 19.98 23.60 -11.25
CA HIS A 506 20.65 22.33 -11.58
C HIS A 506 20.26 21.79 -12.96
N ALA A 507 18.99 21.85 -13.32
CA ALA A 507 18.52 21.40 -14.64
C ALA A 507 19.08 22.32 -15.74
N SER A 508 19.12 23.63 -15.51
CA SER A 508 19.74 24.58 -16.46
C SER A 508 21.22 24.29 -16.69
N HIS A 509 21.97 23.87 -15.66
CA HIS A 509 23.38 23.48 -15.80
C HIS A 509 23.54 22.18 -16.60
N ALA A 510 22.67 21.19 -16.36
CA ALA A 510 22.66 19.96 -17.13
C ALA A 510 22.39 20.19 -18.62
N VAL A 511 21.42 21.03 -18.94
CA VAL A 511 21.07 21.39 -20.33
C VAL A 511 22.23 22.10 -21.04
N VAL A 512 22.99 22.96 -20.32
CA VAL A 512 24.22 23.55 -20.87
C VAL A 512 25.25 22.48 -21.18
N ARG A 513 25.46 21.52 -20.27
CA ARG A 513 26.41 20.44 -20.50
C ARG A 513 26.01 19.56 -21.69
N MET A 514 24.73 19.21 -21.79
CA MET A 514 24.19 18.46 -22.94
C MET A 514 24.41 19.20 -24.25
N ARG A 515 24.22 20.52 -24.27
CA ARG A 515 24.48 21.33 -25.45
C ARG A 515 25.96 21.24 -25.86
N ASP A 516 26.86 21.40 -24.89
CA ASP A 516 28.30 21.32 -25.16
C ASP A 516 28.71 19.92 -25.67
N ASP A 517 28.05 18.86 -25.19
CA ASP A 517 28.25 17.49 -25.67
C ASP A 517 27.75 17.31 -27.12
N VAL A 518 26.59 17.87 -27.47
CA VAL A 518 26.06 17.86 -28.83
C VAL A 518 26.94 18.69 -29.79
N ASP A 519 27.40 19.86 -29.36
CA ASP A 519 28.32 20.70 -30.14
C ASP A 519 29.65 19.96 -30.40
N ALA A 520 30.15 19.22 -29.42
CA ALA A 520 31.34 18.37 -29.59
C ALA A 520 31.10 17.23 -30.59
N LEU A 521 29.92 16.60 -30.58
CA LEU A 521 29.56 15.55 -31.54
C LEU A 521 29.39 16.09 -32.97
N ILE A 522 28.92 17.33 -33.13
CA ILE A 522 28.84 18.01 -34.43
C ILE A 522 30.26 18.33 -34.96
N ALA A 523 31.16 18.78 -34.08
CA ALA A 523 32.49 19.23 -34.45
C ALA A 523 33.54 18.11 -34.63
N ALA A 524 33.30 16.90 -34.10
CA ALA A 524 34.30 15.84 -34.09
C ALA A 524 34.51 15.18 -35.47
N ASP A 525 35.76 14.98 -35.89
CA ASP A 525 36.09 14.15 -37.05
C ASP A 525 36.00 12.65 -36.70
N ALA A 526 35.59 11.81 -37.66
CA ALA A 526 35.13 10.43 -37.47
C ALA A 526 36.19 9.40 -36.96
N VAL A 527 37.28 9.82 -36.33
CA VAL A 527 38.49 8.99 -36.12
C VAL A 527 38.63 8.44 -34.69
N ASP A 528 38.00 9.02 -33.66
CA ASP A 528 38.13 8.55 -32.26
C ASP A 528 36.77 8.17 -31.62
N ALA A 529 36.55 6.87 -31.36
CA ALA A 529 35.27 6.33 -30.88
C ALA A 529 35.04 6.47 -29.35
N ALA A 530 36.10 6.50 -28.54
CA ALA A 530 35.98 6.45 -27.07
C ALA A 530 35.42 7.74 -26.41
N PRO A 531 35.82 8.97 -26.82
CA PRO A 531 35.26 10.21 -26.26
C PRO A 531 33.78 10.39 -26.60
N HIS A 532 33.35 9.86 -27.75
CA HIS A 532 31.97 9.93 -28.19
C HIS A 532 31.08 9.08 -27.26
N GLN A 533 31.48 7.83 -26.97
CA GLN A 533 30.68 6.90 -26.17
C GLN A 533 30.36 7.43 -24.76
N VAL A 534 31.29 8.16 -24.14
CA VAL A 534 31.07 8.82 -22.85
C VAL A 534 30.08 9.99 -22.96
N ALA A 535 30.09 10.73 -24.08
CA ALA A 535 29.09 11.77 -24.34
C ALA A 535 27.70 11.15 -24.66
N PHE A 536 27.66 10.01 -25.36
CA PHE A 536 26.44 9.24 -25.65
C PHE A 536 25.73 8.84 -24.35
N GLU A 537 26.43 8.16 -23.43
CA GLU A 537 25.85 7.70 -22.16
C GLU A 537 25.35 8.88 -21.30
N ARG A 538 26.13 9.95 -21.21
CA ARG A 538 25.76 11.16 -20.46
C ARG A 538 24.52 11.86 -21.04
N LEU A 539 24.41 11.96 -22.37
CA LEU A 539 23.23 12.55 -23.00
C LEU A 539 21.97 11.74 -22.68
N ALA A 540 22.05 10.41 -22.76
CA ALA A 540 20.93 9.53 -22.43
C ALA A 540 20.51 9.65 -20.95
N ASP A 541 21.47 9.65 -20.02
CA ASP A 541 21.21 9.82 -18.59
C ASP A 541 20.54 11.16 -18.28
N ASN A 542 21.06 12.25 -18.87
CA ASN A 542 20.53 13.59 -18.66
C ASN A 542 19.14 13.78 -19.29
N LEU A 543 18.88 13.21 -20.46
CA LEU A 543 17.54 13.20 -21.08
C LEU A 543 16.53 12.49 -20.18
N GLY A 544 16.88 11.30 -19.66
CA GLY A 544 16.03 10.55 -18.74
C GLY A 544 15.76 11.31 -17.43
N ALA A 545 16.79 11.93 -16.85
CA ALA A 545 16.65 12.74 -15.65
C ALA A 545 15.79 14.01 -15.88
N LEU A 546 15.96 14.69 -17.02
CA LEU A 546 15.14 15.85 -17.39
C LEU A 546 13.69 15.46 -17.66
N SER A 547 13.44 14.33 -18.31
CA SER A 547 12.08 13.80 -18.53
C SER A 547 11.37 13.61 -17.19
N PHE A 548 12.04 12.95 -16.23
CA PHE A 548 11.50 12.76 -14.89
C PHE A 548 11.30 14.08 -14.12
N LEU A 549 12.24 15.04 -14.24
CA LEU A 549 12.10 16.36 -13.64
C LEU A 549 10.90 17.14 -14.21
N ILE A 550 10.72 17.10 -15.53
CA ILE A 550 9.61 17.78 -16.22
C ILE A 550 8.27 17.15 -15.85
N ASP A 551 8.21 15.82 -15.75
CA ASP A 551 7.04 15.12 -15.22
C ASP A 551 6.75 15.52 -13.78
N MET A 552 7.79 15.65 -12.96
CA MET A 552 7.64 16.10 -11.57
C MET A 552 7.21 17.57 -11.47
N LEU A 553 7.64 18.45 -12.37
CA LEU A 553 7.14 19.83 -12.46
C LEU A 553 5.64 19.88 -12.75
N SER A 554 5.09 18.92 -13.50
CA SER A 554 3.64 18.85 -13.78
C SER A 554 2.79 18.53 -12.56
N VAL A 555 3.36 17.79 -11.59
CA VAL A 555 2.64 17.31 -10.41
C VAL A 555 2.99 18.13 -9.17
N GLN A 556 4.27 18.46 -8.96
CA GLN A 556 4.80 19.13 -7.77
C GLN A 556 6.02 20.03 -8.09
N PRO A 557 5.80 21.30 -8.49
CA PRO A 557 6.86 22.22 -8.91
C PRO A 557 7.91 22.52 -7.82
N GLN A 558 7.47 22.56 -6.57
CA GLN A 558 8.34 22.90 -5.42
C GLN A 558 9.29 21.75 -5.06
N MET A 559 8.87 20.50 -5.25
CA MET A 559 9.70 19.32 -4.94
C MET A 559 10.69 19.00 -6.06
N ALA A 560 10.33 19.27 -7.32
CA ALA A 560 11.26 19.16 -8.44
C ALA A 560 12.55 19.97 -8.22
N LYS A 561 12.47 21.11 -7.53
CA LYS A 561 13.63 21.97 -7.23
C LYS A 561 14.62 21.38 -6.23
N SER A 562 14.16 20.58 -5.27
CA SER A 562 15.00 20.03 -4.21
C SER A 562 15.55 18.63 -4.52
N LEU A 563 14.91 17.91 -5.45
CA LEU A 563 15.16 16.51 -5.74
C LEU A 563 16.21 16.24 -6.81
N PHE A 564 16.66 17.24 -7.56
CA PHE A 564 17.68 17.06 -8.59
C PHE A 564 18.89 17.94 -8.33
N ARG A 565 20.08 17.35 -8.46
CA ARG A 565 21.36 18.04 -8.32
C ARG A 565 22.25 17.70 -9.50
N PHE A 566 22.83 18.74 -10.08
CA PHE A 566 23.83 18.58 -11.13
C PHE A 566 25.20 18.31 -10.49
N ASP A 567 25.84 17.20 -10.88
CA ASP A 567 27.21 16.91 -10.49
C ASP A 567 28.18 17.43 -11.57
N SER A 568 29.01 18.40 -11.21
CA SER A 568 30.00 18.99 -12.12
C SER A 568 31.16 18.05 -12.44
N GLY A 569 31.36 16.98 -11.66
CA GLY A 569 32.39 15.97 -11.91
C GLY A 569 32.03 15.00 -13.03
N SER A 570 30.82 14.42 -12.98
CA SER A 570 30.30 13.52 -14.03
C SER A 570 29.65 14.24 -15.21
N GLY A 571 29.17 15.47 -14.99
CA GLY A 571 28.35 16.20 -15.96
C GLY A 571 26.89 15.71 -16.02
N ASN A 572 26.45 14.93 -15.03
CA ASN A 572 25.11 14.34 -15.00
C ASN A 572 24.18 15.09 -14.03
N LEU A 573 22.91 15.19 -14.42
CA LEU A 573 21.80 15.58 -13.57
C LEU A 573 21.37 14.36 -12.76
N MET A 574 21.75 14.35 -11.49
CA MET A 574 21.40 13.28 -10.58
C MET A 574 20.09 13.62 -9.87
N SER A 575 19.16 12.67 -9.85
CA SER A 575 18.16 12.67 -8.79
C SER A 575 18.89 12.41 -7.47
N VAL A 576 18.59 13.20 -6.43
CA VAL A 576 19.06 13.01 -5.05
C VAL A 576 18.51 11.71 -4.44
N MET A 577 17.78 10.90 -5.23
CA MET A 577 17.64 9.48 -5.00
C MET A 577 18.98 8.77 -5.19
N ASP A 578 19.72 8.62 -4.10
CA ASP A 578 20.92 7.81 -4.06
C ASP A 578 20.61 6.35 -4.45
N ARG A 579 21.06 5.93 -5.64
CA ARG A 579 21.04 4.51 -6.06
C ARG A 579 21.85 3.61 -5.12
N ALA A 580 22.72 4.16 -4.27
CA ALA A 580 23.57 3.42 -3.34
C ALA A 580 22.97 3.26 -1.92
N HIS A 581 21.81 3.84 -1.62
CA HIS A 581 21.09 3.63 -0.36
C HIS A 581 19.64 3.17 -0.61
N ARG A 582 19.48 2.04 -1.30
CA ARG A 582 18.48 1.08 -0.83
C ARG A 582 19.02 0.50 0.48
N PRO A 583 18.53 0.89 1.67
CA PRO A 583 18.64 -0.05 2.77
C PRO A 583 18.05 -1.36 2.25
N SER A 584 18.81 -2.44 2.37
CA SER A 584 18.23 -3.77 2.28
C SER A 584 17.24 -3.86 3.44
N VAL A 585 15.99 -3.43 3.20
CA VAL A 585 14.84 -3.58 4.10
C VAL A 585 14.36 -5.04 4.12
N PHE A 586 15.11 -5.95 3.50
CA PHE A 586 14.92 -7.39 3.61
C PHE A 586 15.79 -8.06 4.68
N GLY A 587 16.47 -7.29 5.53
CA GLY A 587 17.05 -7.76 6.79
C GLY A 587 16.16 -7.40 7.97
N SER A 588 15.55 -8.41 8.60
CA SER A 588 14.74 -8.35 9.83
C SER A 588 13.40 -7.60 9.76
N PHE A 589 12.46 -8.12 8.97
CA PHE A 589 11.07 -8.21 9.43
C PHE A 589 10.85 -9.63 9.99
N ASP A 590 11.62 -9.99 11.02
CA ASP A 590 11.13 -10.99 11.96
C ASP A 590 10.09 -10.26 12.82
N GLU A 591 8.87 -10.77 12.76
CA GLU A 591 7.81 -10.66 13.75
C GLU A 591 7.86 -9.37 14.60
N LEU A 592 7.02 -8.38 14.25
CA LEU A 592 6.46 -7.52 15.29
C LEU A 592 5.97 -8.47 16.39
N PRO A 593 6.45 -8.39 17.64
CA PRO A 593 5.90 -9.21 18.70
C PRO A 593 4.49 -8.71 18.96
N SER A 594 3.51 -9.30 18.26
CA SER A 594 2.11 -9.14 18.57
C SER A 594 1.94 -9.70 19.98
N ALA A 595 1.64 -8.83 20.94
CA ALA A 595 1.20 -9.23 22.27
C ALA A 595 0.00 -10.20 22.24
N ASP A 596 -0.67 -10.33 21.09
CA ASP A 596 -1.72 -11.30 20.80
C ASP A 596 -1.26 -12.77 20.87
N HIS A 597 0.03 -13.08 20.60
CA HIS A 597 0.51 -14.47 20.66
C HIS A 597 0.58 -14.98 22.10
N GLY A 598 1.00 -14.15 23.05
CA GLY A 598 1.15 -14.56 24.44
C GLY A 598 -0.16 -14.89 25.16
N LEU A 599 -1.29 -14.24 24.80
CA LEU A 599 -2.59 -14.53 25.41
C LEU A 599 -3.26 -15.76 24.79
N THR A 600 -3.11 -15.96 23.48
CA THR A 600 -3.58 -17.15 22.77
C THR A 600 -2.80 -18.40 23.20
N GLU A 601 -1.49 -18.28 23.41
CA GLU A 601 -0.66 -19.36 23.98
C GLU A 601 -1.03 -19.68 25.43
N GLN A 602 -1.32 -18.66 26.25
CA GLN A 602 -1.83 -18.88 27.60
C GLN A 602 -3.20 -19.56 27.60
N ALA A 603 -4.08 -19.20 26.66
CA ALA A 603 -5.35 -19.88 26.45
C ALA A 603 -5.14 -21.36 26.11
N ASP A 604 -4.19 -21.68 25.22
CA ASP A 604 -3.82 -23.06 24.87
C ASP A 604 -3.26 -23.84 26.07
N ALA A 605 -2.38 -23.21 26.86
CA ALA A 605 -1.81 -23.82 28.05
C ALA A 605 -2.88 -24.15 29.09
N ILE A 606 -3.82 -23.23 29.34
CA ILE A 606 -4.97 -23.47 30.22
C ILE A 606 -5.87 -24.57 29.67
N ALA A 607 -6.12 -24.59 28.36
CA ALA A 607 -6.92 -25.65 27.73
C ALA A 607 -6.31 -27.03 27.95
N LYS A 608 -4.99 -27.17 27.77
CA LYS A 608 -4.24 -28.42 28.00
C LYS A 608 -4.23 -28.82 29.47
N SER A 609 -4.02 -27.87 30.38
CA SER A 609 -4.03 -28.09 31.83
C SER A 609 -5.41 -28.58 32.31
N ALA A 610 -6.48 -27.93 31.86
CA ALA A 610 -7.86 -28.31 32.17
C ALA A 610 -8.22 -29.70 31.59
N ALA A 611 -7.79 -30.00 30.35
CA ALA A 611 -7.98 -31.30 29.72
C ALA A 611 -7.21 -32.44 30.42
N ALA A 612 -6.06 -32.13 31.02
CA ALA A 612 -5.25 -33.08 31.79
C ALA A 612 -5.81 -33.35 33.21
N GLY A 613 -6.94 -32.74 33.59
CA GLY A 613 -7.58 -32.96 34.88
C GLY A 613 -6.88 -32.23 36.03
N ALA A 614 -6.26 -31.08 35.77
CA ALA A 614 -5.67 -30.22 36.81
C ALA A 614 -6.70 -29.78 37.86
N ASP A 615 -6.19 -29.29 39.01
CA ASP A 615 -7.03 -28.77 40.09
C ASP A 615 -7.95 -27.64 39.59
N ALA A 616 -9.26 -27.78 39.82
CA ALA A 616 -10.27 -26.82 39.38
C ALA A 616 -10.02 -25.41 39.95
N GLY A 617 -9.51 -25.32 41.18
CA GLY A 617 -9.17 -24.04 41.81
C GLY A 617 -7.95 -23.36 41.15
N ALA A 618 -6.94 -24.14 40.76
CA ALA A 618 -5.80 -23.62 40.01
C ALA A 618 -6.22 -23.11 38.62
N VAL A 619 -6.99 -23.89 37.87
CA VAL A 619 -7.51 -23.50 36.55
C VAL A 619 -8.43 -22.26 36.66
N ALA A 620 -9.26 -22.18 37.70
CA ALA A 620 -10.11 -21.01 37.94
C ALA A 620 -9.29 -19.73 38.15
N ARG A 621 -8.18 -19.78 38.92
CA ARG A 621 -7.27 -18.63 39.10
C ARG A 621 -6.55 -18.25 37.80
N GLU A 622 -6.14 -19.23 37.01
CA GLU A 622 -5.50 -18.97 35.70
C GLU A 622 -6.46 -18.32 34.71
N LEU A 623 -7.72 -18.79 34.65
CA LEU A 623 -8.77 -18.20 33.82
C LEU A 623 -9.12 -16.77 34.26
N GLU A 624 -9.17 -16.51 35.56
CA GLU A 624 -9.40 -15.16 36.09
C GLU A 624 -8.25 -14.20 35.70
N ARG A 625 -7.00 -14.66 35.84
CA ARG A 625 -5.82 -13.89 35.41
C ARG A 625 -5.85 -13.62 33.91
N LEU A 626 -6.15 -14.63 33.09
CA LEU A 626 -6.26 -14.49 31.64
C LEU A 626 -7.38 -13.51 31.26
N ALA A 627 -8.55 -13.59 31.92
CA ALA A 627 -9.66 -12.68 31.67
C ALA A 627 -9.27 -11.21 31.91
N ARG A 628 -8.59 -10.93 33.04
CA ARG A 628 -8.11 -9.58 33.39
C ARG A 628 -7.05 -9.06 32.41
N GLN A 629 -6.10 -9.91 32.01
CA GLN A 629 -5.07 -9.53 31.03
C GLN A 629 -5.65 -9.30 29.64
N ALA A 630 -6.57 -10.15 29.19
CA ALA A 630 -7.29 -9.99 27.94
C ALA A 630 -8.17 -8.74 27.93
N GLU A 631 -8.80 -8.39 29.06
CA GLU A 631 -9.55 -7.14 29.20
C GLU A 631 -8.62 -5.91 29.09
N ALA A 632 -7.48 -5.91 29.79
CA ALA A 632 -6.48 -4.83 29.68
C ALA A 632 -5.96 -4.68 28.22
N ALA A 633 -5.78 -5.80 27.52
CA ALA A 633 -5.38 -5.84 26.10
C ALA A 633 -6.51 -5.55 25.09
N ASP A 634 -7.76 -5.33 25.54
CA ASP A 634 -8.98 -5.17 24.70
C ASP A 634 -9.29 -6.38 23.79
N GLN A 635 -8.90 -7.58 24.22
CA GLN A 635 -9.25 -8.86 23.60
C GLN A 635 -10.57 -9.41 24.18
N ARG A 636 -11.69 -8.77 23.84
CA ARG A 636 -13.00 -9.05 24.47
C ARG A 636 -13.51 -10.47 24.29
N GLY A 637 -13.17 -11.11 23.15
CA GLY A 637 -13.53 -12.50 22.89
C GLY A 637 -12.92 -13.45 23.91
N ILE A 638 -11.61 -13.32 24.12
CA ILE A 638 -10.85 -14.11 25.10
C ILE A 638 -11.28 -13.74 26.52
N ALA A 639 -11.41 -12.45 26.83
CA ALA A 639 -11.84 -11.99 28.16
C ALA A 639 -13.22 -12.53 28.56
N SER A 640 -14.21 -12.42 27.67
CA SER A 640 -15.58 -12.91 27.95
C SER A 640 -15.64 -14.42 28.08
N ALA A 641 -14.88 -15.15 27.26
CA ALA A 641 -14.84 -16.60 27.32
C ALA A 641 -14.15 -17.11 28.59
N ALA A 642 -13.01 -16.52 28.95
CA ALA A 642 -12.28 -16.84 30.17
C ALA A 642 -13.11 -16.52 31.43
N ASP A 643 -13.79 -15.37 31.49
CA ASP A 643 -14.69 -15.00 32.61
C ASP A 643 -15.89 -15.96 32.71
N LYS A 644 -16.51 -16.35 31.58
CA LYS A 644 -17.60 -17.34 31.57
C LYS A 644 -17.12 -18.70 32.09
N ALA A 645 -15.95 -19.17 31.64
CA ALA A 645 -15.37 -20.43 32.08
C ALA A 645 -15.01 -20.40 33.57
N HIS A 646 -14.40 -19.31 34.04
CA HIS A 646 -14.09 -19.08 35.45
C HIS A 646 -15.37 -19.13 36.32
N ARG A 647 -16.43 -18.40 35.94
CA ARG A 647 -17.70 -18.41 36.68
C ARG A 647 -18.39 -19.77 36.69
N ALA A 648 -18.24 -20.55 35.62
CA ALA A 648 -18.78 -21.91 35.56
C ALA A 648 -18.07 -22.83 36.58
N LEU A 649 -16.75 -22.71 36.72
CA LEU A 649 -15.97 -23.45 37.72
C LEU A 649 -16.29 -23.04 39.16
N GLU A 650 -16.44 -21.74 39.44
CA GLU A 650 -16.80 -21.24 40.77
C GLU A 650 -18.20 -21.68 41.22
N LYS A 651 -19.15 -21.78 40.28
CA LYS A 651 -20.52 -22.22 40.57
C LYS A 651 -20.67 -23.74 40.75
N ALA A 652 -19.67 -24.53 40.35
CA ALA A 652 -19.73 -25.98 40.42
C ALA A 652 -19.56 -26.47 41.87
N ALA A 653 -20.66 -26.99 42.43
CA ALA A 653 -20.74 -27.40 43.84
C ALA A 653 -20.34 -28.88 44.03
N SER A 654 -20.63 -29.74 43.05
CA SER A 654 -20.32 -31.17 43.12
C SER A 654 -19.04 -31.54 42.36
N GLY A 655 -18.41 -32.65 42.74
CA GLY A 655 -17.21 -33.15 42.06
C GLY A 655 -17.45 -33.54 40.59
N GLN A 656 -18.68 -33.86 40.23
CA GLN A 656 -19.09 -34.15 38.85
C GLN A 656 -19.27 -32.86 38.04
N GLU A 657 -19.99 -31.87 38.59
CA GLU A 657 -20.13 -30.54 37.97
C GLU A 657 -18.78 -29.87 37.72
N ARG A 658 -17.81 -30.02 38.63
CA ARG A 658 -16.46 -29.46 38.46
C ARG A 658 -15.71 -30.10 37.30
N LYS A 659 -15.85 -31.42 37.10
CA LYS A 659 -15.25 -32.12 35.96
C LYS A 659 -15.89 -31.69 34.64
N GLU A 660 -17.20 -31.51 34.62
CA GLU A 660 -17.93 -31.03 33.44
C GLU A 660 -17.58 -29.58 33.09
N ALA A 661 -17.50 -28.70 34.11
CA ALA A 661 -17.07 -27.32 33.93
C ALA A 661 -15.61 -27.23 33.48
N LEU A 662 -14.71 -28.09 33.98
CA LEU A 662 -13.32 -28.20 33.50
C LEU A 662 -13.25 -28.63 32.03
N ALA A 663 -14.04 -29.63 31.62
CA ALA A 663 -14.08 -30.09 30.24
C ALA A 663 -14.63 -29.01 29.28
N GLN A 664 -15.67 -28.28 29.70
CA GLN A 664 -16.22 -27.15 28.94
C GLN A 664 -15.21 -26.00 28.84
N ALA A 665 -14.52 -25.67 29.94
CA ALA A 665 -13.46 -24.66 29.93
C ALA A 665 -12.32 -25.06 28.97
N ALA A 666 -11.87 -26.32 29.02
CA ALA A 666 -10.85 -26.84 28.11
C ALA A 666 -11.27 -26.69 26.63
N GLN A 667 -12.53 -27.03 26.30
CA GLN A 667 -13.05 -26.91 24.94
C GLN A 667 -13.12 -25.45 24.47
N VAL A 668 -13.67 -24.55 25.29
CA VAL A 668 -13.80 -23.13 24.94
C VAL A 668 -12.44 -22.48 24.74
N MET A 669 -11.49 -22.74 25.65
CA MET A 669 -10.14 -22.18 25.55
C MET A 669 -9.37 -22.75 24.34
N ASN A 670 -9.56 -24.04 24.02
CA ASN A 670 -8.96 -24.66 22.83
C ASN A 670 -9.52 -24.05 21.53
N GLU A 671 -10.82 -23.77 21.44
CA GLU A 671 -11.41 -23.11 20.26
C GLU A 671 -10.91 -21.66 20.07
N LEU A 672 -10.56 -20.96 21.15
CA LEU A 672 -9.94 -19.63 21.10
C LEU A 672 -8.44 -19.68 20.82
N ALA A 673 -7.76 -20.74 21.27
CA ALA A 673 -6.34 -21.00 21.07
C ALA A 673 -6.01 -21.47 19.66
N LYS A 674 -6.95 -22.18 19.01
CA LYS A 674 -6.87 -22.44 17.57
C LYS A 674 -6.77 -21.08 16.88
N PRO A 675 -5.73 -20.83 16.07
CA PRO A 675 -5.66 -19.60 15.31
C PRO A 675 -6.95 -19.50 14.52
N ARG A 676 -7.82 -18.56 14.89
CA ARG A 676 -8.91 -18.12 14.03
C ARG A 676 -8.18 -17.80 12.74
N ARG A 677 -8.55 -18.46 11.66
CA ARG A 677 -7.99 -18.18 10.33
C ARG A 677 -8.50 -16.82 9.86
N GLU A 678 -8.21 -15.77 10.62
CA GLU A 678 -7.79 -14.50 10.06
C GLU A 678 -6.68 -14.88 9.09
N ALA A 679 -6.75 -14.34 7.88
CA ALA A 679 -5.74 -14.54 6.85
C ALA A 679 -4.42 -13.90 7.31
N GLN A 680 -3.76 -14.50 8.30
CA GLN A 680 -2.35 -14.34 8.55
C GLN A 680 -1.59 -15.21 7.54
N PRO A 681 -0.44 -14.70 7.09
CA PRO A 681 0.09 -14.95 5.78
C PRO A 681 0.42 -16.43 5.63
N SER A 682 -0.01 -17.04 4.52
CA SER A 682 0.86 -18.01 3.87
C SER A 682 2.17 -17.26 3.64
N ARG A 683 3.20 -17.61 4.41
CA ARG A 683 4.57 -17.14 4.25
C ARG A 683 4.83 -16.99 2.74
N PRO A 684 5.16 -15.80 2.23
CA PRO A 684 5.51 -15.71 0.83
C PRO A 684 6.68 -16.68 0.64
N ALA A 685 6.53 -17.61 -0.30
CA ALA A 685 7.73 -18.12 -0.95
C ALA A 685 8.55 -16.90 -1.36
N PRO A 686 9.86 -16.86 -1.11
CA PRO A 686 10.68 -15.66 -1.28
C PRO A 686 10.35 -15.01 -2.61
N LEU A 687 9.73 -13.83 -2.55
CA LEU A 687 9.44 -13.03 -3.72
C LEU A 687 10.80 -12.66 -4.32
N LYS A 688 11.06 -13.22 -5.50
CA LYS A 688 12.12 -12.73 -6.38
C LYS A 688 11.95 -11.21 -6.52
N PRO A 689 13.02 -10.41 -6.47
CA PRO A 689 12.96 -8.99 -6.77
C PRO A 689 12.29 -8.77 -8.14
N LEU A 690 11.25 -7.94 -8.17
CA LEU A 690 10.65 -7.46 -9.41
C LEU A 690 11.68 -6.59 -10.15
N PRO A 691 12.02 -6.91 -11.41
CA PRO A 691 12.68 -5.98 -12.31
C PRO A 691 11.70 -4.89 -12.75
N VAL A 692 12.22 -3.69 -12.96
CA VAL A 692 11.59 -2.58 -13.69
C VAL A 692 11.22 -3.06 -15.11
N PRO A 693 10.05 -2.70 -15.67
CA PRO A 693 9.59 -3.27 -16.94
C PRO A 693 10.35 -2.69 -18.15
N PRO A 694 10.86 -3.51 -19.07
CA PRO A 694 10.68 -3.30 -20.50
C PRO A 694 9.38 -3.97 -20.97
N ALA A 695 8.84 -3.50 -22.11
CA ALA A 695 7.52 -3.78 -22.68
C ALA A 695 7.02 -5.24 -22.54
N ALA A 696 5.74 -5.38 -22.21
CA ALA A 696 5.07 -6.64 -21.94
C ALA A 696 4.74 -7.45 -23.22
N PRO A 697 4.91 -8.79 -23.16
CA PRO A 697 3.94 -9.73 -23.70
C PRO A 697 3.12 -10.35 -22.55
N VAL A 698 1.83 -10.55 -22.82
CA VAL A 698 0.76 -10.93 -21.88
C VAL A 698 0.84 -12.43 -21.55
N VAL A 699 0.87 -12.81 -20.26
CA VAL A 699 0.88 -14.23 -19.83
C VAL A 699 -0.54 -14.79 -19.74
N GLY A 700 -0.77 -15.93 -20.41
CA GLY A 700 -2.08 -16.49 -20.77
C GLY A 700 -2.84 -17.33 -19.72
N THR A 701 -4.13 -17.01 -19.63
CA THR A 701 -5.27 -17.94 -19.47
C THR A 701 -5.46 -18.72 -20.80
N PRO A 702 -6.10 -19.91 -20.88
CA PRO A 702 -6.28 -20.60 -22.16
C PRO A 702 -7.13 -19.76 -23.13
N THR A 703 -6.53 -19.29 -24.23
CA THR A 703 -7.13 -18.32 -25.17
C THR A 703 -7.79 -18.95 -26.40
N GLY A 704 -7.69 -20.27 -26.59
CA GLY A 704 -8.20 -20.94 -27.80
C GLY A 704 -7.34 -20.73 -29.05
N LEU A 705 -6.12 -20.19 -28.90
CA LEU A 705 -5.17 -19.88 -29.99
C LEU A 705 -4.09 -20.96 -30.18
N GLU A 706 -4.25 -22.15 -29.57
CA GLU A 706 -3.21 -23.21 -29.54
C GLU A 706 -2.86 -23.79 -30.93
N ASP A 707 -3.68 -23.54 -31.96
CA ASP A 707 -3.51 -24.02 -33.35
C ASP A 707 -3.31 -22.90 -34.40
N ASP A 708 -3.07 -21.66 -33.96
CA ASP A 708 -2.88 -20.52 -34.85
C ASP A 708 -1.45 -20.51 -35.46
N ALA A 709 -1.38 -20.65 -36.79
CA ALA A 709 -0.12 -20.69 -37.52
C ALA A 709 0.62 -19.34 -37.51
N GLU A 710 -0.11 -18.23 -37.47
CA GLU A 710 0.45 -16.86 -37.43
C GLU A 710 1.08 -16.60 -36.06
N MET A 711 0.40 -17.01 -34.97
CA MET A 711 0.95 -16.92 -33.63
C MET A 711 2.18 -17.81 -33.43
N ARG A 712 2.23 -18.99 -34.08
CA ARG A 712 3.42 -19.86 -34.08
C ARG A 712 4.60 -19.21 -34.80
N GLU A 713 4.39 -18.51 -35.91
CA GLU A 713 5.45 -17.80 -36.64
C GLU A 713 6.04 -16.66 -35.80
N ILE A 714 5.18 -15.85 -35.17
CA ILE A 714 5.59 -14.79 -34.23
C ILE A 714 6.41 -15.38 -33.07
N PHE A 715 5.96 -16.49 -32.49
CA PHE A 715 6.71 -17.19 -31.44
C PHE A 715 8.11 -17.63 -31.93
N LEU A 716 8.24 -18.14 -33.15
CA LEU A 716 9.53 -18.61 -33.67
C LEU A 716 10.53 -17.46 -33.86
N GLU A 717 10.06 -16.29 -34.30
CA GLU A 717 10.89 -15.08 -34.41
C GLU A 717 11.34 -14.59 -33.02
N GLU A 718 10.39 -14.40 -32.11
CA GLU A 718 10.68 -13.97 -30.73
C GLU A 718 11.59 -14.97 -29.99
N ALA A 719 11.35 -16.26 -30.14
CA ALA A 719 12.15 -17.30 -29.49
C ALA A 719 13.61 -17.24 -29.96
N ARG A 720 13.87 -16.94 -31.25
CA ARG A 720 15.25 -16.79 -31.75
C ARG A 720 15.96 -15.58 -31.16
N GLU A 721 15.28 -14.44 -31.05
CA GLU A 721 15.83 -13.23 -30.42
C GLU A 721 16.14 -13.44 -28.94
N VAL A 722 15.23 -14.08 -28.21
CA VAL A 722 15.40 -14.42 -26.80
C VAL A 722 16.55 -15.40 -26.60
N MET A 723 16.71 -16.37 -27.50
CA MET A 723 17.82 -17.33 -27.47
C MET A 723 19.16 -16.66 -27.76
N GLN A 724 19.21 -15.67 -28.66
CA GLN A 724 20.41 -14.89 -28.91
C GLN A 724 20.82 -14.07 -27.68
N THR A 725 19.84 -13.38 -27.06
CA THR A 725 20.05 -12.64 -25.80
C THR A 725 20.61 -13.54 -24.70
N ALA A 726 20.11 -14.78 -24.58
CA ALA A 726 20.61 -15.75 -23.61
C ALA A 726 22.07 -16.17 -23.90
N ARG A 727 22.43 -16.36 -25.18
CA ARG A 727 23.80 -16.71 -25.58
C ARG A 727 24.79 -15.58 -25.32
N ASP A 728 24.40 -14.34 -25.58
CA ASP A 728 25.24 -13.17 -25.33
C ASP A 728 25.51 -13.00 -23.82
N ALA A 729 24.47 -13.16 -23.00
CA ALA A 729 24.57 -13.15 -21.54
C ALA A 729 25.48 -14.30 -21.01
N LEU A 730 25.37 -15.51 -21.58
CA LEU A 730 26.28 -16.62 -21.23
C LEU A 730 27.73 -16.35 -21.62
N ALA A 731 27.96 -15.74 -22.80
CA ALA A 731 29.31 -15.36 -23.24
C ALA A 731 29.92 -14.30 -22.31
N GLN A 732 29.10 -13.39 -21.78
CA GLN A 732 29.53 -12.43 -20.78
C GLN A 732 29.79 -13.07 -19.42
N LEU A 733 28.96 -14.02 -18.97
CA LEU A 733 29.20 -14.79 -17.74
C LEU A 733 30.47 -15.65 -17.82
N ALA A 734 30.84 -16.15 -19.00
CA ALA A 734 32.11 -16.86 -19.18
C ALA A 734 33.33 -15.95 -18.94
N ARG A 735 33.20 -14.65 -19.20
CA ARG A 735 34.25 -13.64 -18.90
C ARG A 735 34.17 -13.13 -17.47
N SER A 736 32.96 -12.97 -16.95
CA SER A 736 32.67 -12.42 -15.61
C SER A 736 31.66 -13.30 -14.86
N PRO A 737 32.09 -14.45 -14.27
CA PRO A 737 31.19 -15.41 -13.64
C PRO A 737 30.39 -14.90 -12.44
N GLY A 738 30.80 -13.79 -11.83
CA GLY A 738 30.13 -13.17 -10.68
C GLY A 738 29.03 -12.18 -11.05
N ASP A 739 28.72 -11.98 -12.33
CA ASP A 739 27.72 -11.00 -12.76
C ASP A 739 26.29 -11.51 -12.56
N ALA A 740 25.69 -11.14 -11.43
CA ALA A 740 24.30 -11.49 -11.10
C ALA A 740 23.28 -10.88 -12.08
N GLY A 741 23.64 -9.78 -12.76
CA GLY A 741 22.83 -9.18 -13.82
C GLY A 741 22.69 -10.14 -15.00
N GLU A 742 23.81 -10.69 -15.48
CA GLU A 742 23.80 -11.63 -16.58
C GLU A 742 23.20 -13.00 -16.23
N MET A 743 23.39 -13.49 -14.98
CA MET A 743 22.67 -14.67 -14.50
C MET A 743 21.14 -14.45 -14.52
N THR A 744 20.70 -13.22 -14.26
CA THR A 744 19.29 -12.82 -14.33
C THR A 744 18.81 -12.72 -15.79
N SER A 745 19.65 -12.26 -16.71
CA SER A 745 19.37 -12.22 -18.16
C SER A 745 19.11 -13.62 -18.72
N VAL A 746 19.97 -14.59 -18.42
CA VAL A 746 19.79 -15.98 -18.88
C VAL A 746 18.52 -16.61 -18.28
N ARG A 747 18.27 -16.41 -16.97
CA ARG A 747 17.02 -16.85 -16.34
C ARG A 747 15.78 -16.26 -17.01
N ARG A 748 15.83 -14.98 -17.38
CA ARG A 748 14.71 -14.27 -18.03
C ARG A 748 14.42 -14.87 -19.41
N ALA A 749 15.45 -15.19 -20.18
CA ALA A 749 15.28 -15.83 -21.47
C ALA A 749 14.50 -17.15 -21.36
N PHE A 750 14.87 -18.03 -20.40
CA PHE A 750 14.12 -19.27 -20.15
C PHE A 750 12.69 -19.01 -19.67
N HIS A 751 12.46 -17.97 -18.86
CA HIS A 751 11.12 -17.60 -18.42
C HIS A 751 10.23 -17.14 -19.59
N THR A 752 10.77 -16.32 -20.49
CA THR A 752 10.08 -15.85 -21.70
C THR A 752 9.74 -17.02 -22.61
N LEU A 753 10.70 -17.89 -22.90
CA LEU A 753 10.51 -19.09 -23.72
C LEU A 753 9.41 -20.02 -23.17
N LYS A 754 9.34 -20.18 -21.84
CA LYS A 754 8.24 -20.92 -21.19
C LYS A 754 6.87 -20.28 -21.41
N GLY A 755 6.81 -18.94 -21.28
CA GLY A 755 5.56 -18.18 -21.40
C GLY A 755 5.03 -18.19 -22.82
N SER A 756 5.87 -17.82 -23.78
CA SER A 756 5.50 -17.69 -25.19
C SER A 756 5.21 -19.05 -25.83
N SER A 757 5.93 -20.12 -25.49
CA SER A 757 5.66 -21.45 -26.04
C SER A 757 4.30 -22.02 -25.59
N ARG A 758 3.86 -21.72 -24.37
CA ARG A 758 2.55 -22.17 -23.86
C ARG A 758 1.38 -21.46 -24.54
N MET A 759 1.56 -20.22 -24.97
CA MET A 759 0.53 -19.45 -25.70
C MET A 759 0.24 -20.04 -27.08
N VAL A 760 1.22 -20.68 -27.70
CA VAL A 760 1.12 -21.32 -29.04
C VAL A 760 0.92 -22.84 -28.97
N GLY A 761 0.55 -23.38 -27.80
CA GLY A 761 0.25 -24.80 -27.61
C GLY A 761 1.46 -25.73 -27.43
N LEU A 762 2.70 -25.20 -27.41
CA LEU A 762 3.94 -25.98 -27.24
C LEU A 762 4.24 -26.24 -25.75
N LYS A 763 3.39 -27.06 -25.14
CA LYS A 763 3.42 -27.38 -23.70
C LYS A 763 4.74 -28.05 -23.28
N ASP A 764 5.21 -29.04 -24.03
CA ASP A 764 6.46 -29.76 -23.74
C ASP A 764 7.70 -28.85 -23.85
N PHE A 765 7.75 -27.97 -24.85
CA PHE A 765 8.83 -26.98 -24.95
C PHE A 765 8.84 -26.07 -23.71
N GLY A 766 7.65 -25.66 -23.25
CA GLY A 766 7.51 -24.84 -22.05
C GLY A 766 7.98 -25.53 -20.78
N GLU A 767 7.75 -26.84 -20.64
CA GLU A 767 8.27 -27.62 -19.51
C GLU A 767 9.80 -27.71 -19.51
N ALA A 768 10.43 -27.82 -20.68
CA ALA A 768 11.89 -27.82 -20.79
C ALA A 768 12.49 -26.47 -20.35
N ALA A 769 11.91 -25.37 -20.84
CA ALA A 769 12.33 -24.01 -20.46
C ALA A 769 12.09 -23.74 -18.96
N TRP A 770 11.00 -24.29 -18.39
CA TRP A 770 10.74 -24.20 -16.95
C TRP A 770 11.80 -24.92 -16.11
N GLY A 771 12.26 -26.10 -16.52
CA GLY A 771 13.36 -26.80 -15.84
C GLY A 771 14.64 -25.95 -15.74
N CYS A 772 15.03 -25.31 -16.84
CA CYS A 772 16.17 -24.38 -16.88
C CYS A 772 15.95 -23.15 -15.99
N GLU A 773 14.75 -22.54 -16.04
CA GLU A 773 14.39 -21.41 -15.18
C GLU A 773 14.55 -21.77 -13.69
N GLN A 774 14.10 -22.96 -13.30
CA GLN A 774 14.15 -23.43 -11.91
C GLN A 774 15.59 -23.70 -11.42
N LEU A 775 16.48 -24.18 -12.28
CA LEU A 775 17.90 -24.29 -11.96
C LEU A 775 18.51 -22.90 -11.69
N TYR A 776 18.26 -21.92 -12.56
CA TYR A 776 18.77 -20.56 -12.37
C TYR A 776 18.20 -19.87 -11.11
N ASN A 777 16.95 -20.17 -10.75
CA ASN A 777 16.35 -19.69 -9.50
C ASN A 777 17.12 -20.18 -8.27
N ALA A 778 17.50 -21.46 -8.25
CA ALA A 778 18.29 -22.02 -7.16
C ALA A 778 19.68 -21.39 -7.12
N ARG A 779 20.36 -21.29 -8.27
CA ARG A 779 21.73 -20.73 -8.35
C ARG A 779 21.81 -19.26 -7.96
N LEU A 780 20.83 -18.45 -8.36
CA LEU A 780 20.73 -17.04 -7.93
C LEU A 780 20.44 -16.91 -6.44
N ALA A 781 19.64 -17.81 -5.85
CA ALA A 781 19.34 -17.80 -4.42
C ALA A 781 20.56 -18.16 -3.56
N ASP A 782 21.43 -19.02 -4.06
CA ASP A 782 22.68 -19.40 -3.38
C ASP A 782 23.76 -18.30 -3.43
N GLY A 783 23.60 -17.28 -4.27
CA GLY A 783 24.54 -16.16 -4.42
C GLY A 783 25.93 -16.56 -4.95
N GLY A 784 26.06 -17.75 -5.54
CA GLY A 784 27.31 -18.27 -6.10
C GLY A 784 27.55 -17.82 -7.55
N PRO A 785 28.83 -17.75 -8.00
CA PRO A 785 29.14 -17.42 -9.39
C PRO A 785 28.66 -18.51 -10.36
N ALA A 786 28.52 -18.15 -11.64
CA ALA A 786 28.23 -19.08 -12.72
C ALA A 786 29.43 -20.01 -12.96
N ASP A 787 29.43 -21.16 -12.28
CA ASP A 787 30.47 -22.18 -12.44
C ASP A 787 30.46 -22.80 -13.85
N ALA A 788 31.56 -23.47 -14.19
CA ALA A 788 31.73 -24.10 -15.50
C ALA A 788 30.64 -25.13 -15.80
N ASP A 789 30.09 -25.77 -14.77
CA ASP A 789 29.01 -26.74 -14.92
C ASP A 789 27.68 -26.07 -15.30
N LEU A 790 27.33 -24.94 -14.68
CA LEU A 790 26.17 -24.13 -15.03
C LEU A 790 26.28 -23.54 -16.42
N LEU A 791 27.44 -22.97 -16.77
CA LEU A 791 27.68 -22.42 -18.11
C LEU A 791 27.60 -23.52 -19.18
N GLY A 792 28.24 -24.67 -18.91
CA GLY A 792 28.21 -25.81 -19.81
C GLY A 792 26.80 -26.37 -19.99
N PHE A 793 26.02 -26.54 -18.90
CA PHE A 793 24.63 -26.99 -19.02
C PHE A 793 23.78 -26.00 -19.81
N SER A 794 23.95 -24.70 -19.54
CA SER A 794 23.14 -23.66 -20.17
C SER A 794 23.39 -23.56 -21.66
N GLY A 795 24.64 -23.72 -22.11
CA GLY A 795 24.98 -23.85 -23.53
C GLY A 795 24.28 -25.04 -24.18
N GLU A 796 24.38 -26.24 -23.58
CA GLU A 796 23.72 -27.45 -24.11
C GLU A 796 22.19 -27.32 -24.15
N ALA A 797 21.58 -26.71 -23.12
CA ALA A 797 20.14 -26.50 -23.07
C ALA A 797 19.67 -25.51 -24.14
N LEU A 798 20.42 -24.42 -24.38
CA LEU A 798 20.13 -23.48 -25.46
C LEU A 798 20.33 -24.12 -26.83
N ASP A 799 21.34 -24.95 -27.03
CA ASP A 799 21.52 -25.63 -28.32
C ASP A 799 20.43 -26.68 -28.57
N TYR A 800 19.99 -27.37 -27.52
CA TYR A 800 18.85 -28.29 -27.60
C TYR A 800 17.53 -27.56 -27.92
N LEU A 801 17.23 -26.47 -27.20
CA LEU A 801 16.02 -25.67 -27.45
C LEU A 801 16.07 -24.99 -28.82
N GLY A 802 17.23 -24.55 -29.29
CA GLY A 802 17.42 -23.99 -30.63
C GLY A 802 17.07 -25.00 -31.73
N ARG A 803 17.59 -26.22 -31.62
CA ARG A 803 17.22 -27.30 -32.55
C ARG A 803 15.74 -27.66 -32.47
N TRP A 804 15.13 -27.56 -31.28
CA TRP A 804 13.70 -27.76 -31.11
C TRP A 804 12.87 -26.64 -31.77
N ILE A 805 13.32 -25.38 -31.69
CA ILE A 805 12.70 -24.26 -32.42
C ILE A 805 12.75 -24.50 -33.94
N ASP A 806 13.89 -24.93 -34.46
CA ASP A 806 14.04 -25.23 -35.89
C ASP A 806 13.16 -26.42 -36.33
N ALA A 807 13.03 -27.43 -35.47
CA ALA A 807 12.14 -28.57 -35.66
C ALA A 807 10.66 -28.19 -35.64
N VAL A 808 10.26 -27.26 -34.76
CA VAL A 808 8.90 -26.68 -34.76
C VAL A 808 8.65 -25.91 -36.07
N ALA A 809 9.63 -25.13 -36.55
CA ALA A 809 9.53 -24.40 -37.82
C ALA A 809 9.41 -25.35 -39.03
N ALA A 810 10.08 -26.51 -38.99
CA ALA A 810 10.00 -27.54 -40.02
C ALA A 810 8.74 -28.43 -39.92
N GLY A 811 7.94 -28.28 -38.86
CA GLY A 811 6.77 -29.14 -38.60
C GLY A 811 7.10 -30.57 -38.13
N ASP A 812 8.36 -30.85 -37.79
CA ASP A 812 8.84 -32.16 -37.35
C ASP A 812 9.49 -32.07 -35.97
N THR A 813 8.68 -32.19 -34.92
CA THR A 813 9.14 -32.21 -33.53
C THR A 813 9.46 -33.62 -33.01
N ALA A 814 9.40 -34.64 -33.88
CA ALA A 814 9.58 -36.04 -33.51
C ALA A 814 11.06 -36.30 -33.16
N GLY A 815 11.38 -36.24 -31.87
CA GLY A 815 12.74 -36.45 -31.38
C GLY A 815 13.08 -35.63 -30.13
N PHE A 816 12.30 -34.58 -29.84
CA PHE A 816 12.52 -33.73 -28.68
C PHE A 816 11.63 -34.12 -27.51
N GLN A 817 12.23 -34.23 -26.32
CA GLN A 817 11.55 -34.52 -25.07
C GLN A 817 11.95 -33.52 -23.99
N HIS A 818 10.97 -32.97 -23.27
CA HIS A 818 11.23 -32.05 -22.15
C HIS A 818 12.00 -32.73 -21.01
N ARG A 819 11.81 -34.05 -20.83
CA ARG A 819 12.47 -34.84 -19.78
C ARG A 819 13.99 -34.87 -19.92
N ALA A 820 14.55 -34.73 -21.13
CA ALA A 820 15.99 -34.69 -21.33
C ALA A 820 16.61 -33.46 -20.65
N VAL A 821 16.02 -32.28 -20.90
CA VAL A 821 16.43 -31.01 -20.29
C VAL A 821 16.10 -30.97 -18.80
N GLY A 822 14.91 -31.43 -18.42
CA GLY A 822 14.46 -31.47 -17.01
C GLY A 822 15.36 -32.31 -16.12
N ARG A 823 15.75 -33.53 -16.53
CA ARG A 823 16.67 -34.39 -15.76
C ARG A 823 18.04 -33.74 -15.58
N ALA A 824 18.56 -33.11 -16.64
CA ALA A 824 19.86 -32.45 -16.58
C ALA A 824 19.84 -31.20 -15.67
N ALA A 825 18.76 -30.41 -15.73
CA ALA A 825 18.54 -29.28 -14.83
C ALA A 825 18.40 -29.74 -13.36
N ASP A 826 17.62 -30.80 -13.11
CA ASP A 826 17.39 -31.34 -11.77
C ASP A 826 18.66 -31.95 -11.16
N SER A 827 19.46 -32.68 -11.94
CA SER A 827 20.73 -33.24 -11.47
C SER A 827 21.72 -32.13 -11.09
N LEU A 828 21.77 -31.05 -11.87
CA LEU A 828 22.65 -29.92 -11.56
C LEU A 828 22.12 -29.05 -10.39
N ARG A 829 20.80 -29.01 -10.20
CA ARG A 829 20.14 -28.28 -9.10
C ARG A 829 20.26 -29.01 -7.77
N ASN A 830 19.96 -30.31 -7.74
CA ASN A 830 19.84 -31.09 -6.51
C ASN A 830 21.18 -31.74 -6.12
N ASP A 831 21.91 -32.28 -7.10
CA ASP A 831 23.09 -33.10 -6.85
C ASP A 831 24.41 -32.40 -7.23
N ARG A 832 24.34 -31.14 -7.69
CA ARG A 832 25.48 -30.34 -8.19
C ARG A 832 26.31 -31.09 -9.24
N ARG A 833 25.68 -31.98 -10.01
CA ARG A 833 26.35 -32.82 -11.01
C ARG A 833 25.82 -32.49 -12.40
N ARG A 834 26.73 -32.13 -13.32
CA ARG A 834 26.39 -31.95 -14.74
C ARG A 834 26.23 -33.29 -15.43
N ILE A 835 25.11 -33.45 -16.14
CA ILE A 835 24.87 -34.54 -17.09
C ILE A 835 24.48 -33.92 -18.44
N ALA A 836 24.82 -34.60 -19.54
CA ALA A 836 24.59 -34.07 -20.87
C ALA A 836 23.09 -34.06 -21.24
N VAL A 837 22.65 -33.02 -21.94
CA VAL A 837 21.31 -32.98 -22.55
C VAL A 837 21.32 -33.86 -23.81
N SER A 838 20.83 -35.11 -23.72
CA SER A 838 20.86 -36.08 -24.83
C SER A 838 19.52 -36.24 -25.54
N ASP A 839 19.54 -36.30 -26.88
CA ASP A 839 18.36 -36.53 -27.74
C ASP A 839 17.86 -37.99 -27.76
N SER A 840 18.59 -38.93 -27.15
CA SER A 840 18.25 -40.35 -27.23
C SER A 840 17.42 -40.84 -26.04
N ALA A 841 16.24 -41.40 -26.36
CA ALA A 841 15.52 -42.32 -25.49
C ALA A 841 16.35 -43.61 -25.31
N VAL A 842 17.38 -43.56 -24.46
CA VAL A 842 17.99 -44.80 -23.96
C VAL A 842 16.99 -45.44 -23.02
N SER A 843 16.46 -46.57 -23.49
CA SER A 843 15.42 -47.38 -22.88
C SER A 843 15.65 -47.63 -21.38
N GLU A 844 14.65 -47.27 -20.58
CA GLU A 844 14.55 -47.55 -19.13
C GLU A 844 14.43 -49.05 -18.77
N HIS A 845 14.74 -49.98 -19.68
CA HIS A 845 14.67 -51.43 -19.41
C HIS A 845 16.05 -52.13 -19.27
N GLY A 846 17.17 -51.40 -19.30
CA GLY A 846 18.52 -52.00 -19.18
C GLY A 846 19.25 -51.75 -17.84
N ALA A 847 18.94 -50.66 -17.13
CA ALA A 847 19.75 -50.23 -15.97
C ALA A 847 19.18 -50.66 -14.60
N LEU A 848 17.96 -51.21 -14.54
CA LEU A 848 17.39 -51.79 -13.31
C LEU A 848 17.74 -53.28 -13.11
N ALA A 849 18.47 -53.91 -14.04
CA ALA A 849 18.87 -55.32 -13.94
C ALA A 849 20.31 -55.55 -13.43
N ALA A 850 21.11 -54.50 -13.20
CA ALA A 850 22.54 -54.63 -12.83
C ALA A 850 22.91 -54.14 -11.41
N ALA A 851 21.95 -53.77 -10.56
CA ALA A 851 22.23 -53.29 -9.21
C ALA A 851 21.36 -53.91 -8.10
N ALA A 852 20.84 -55.12 -8.34
CA ALA A 852 20.33 -55.98 -7.26
C ALA A 852 21.44 -56.96 -6.82
N ALA A 853 22.44 -56.45 -6.10
CA ALA A 853 23.24 -57.28 -5.20
C ALA A 853 22.60 -57.24 -3.80
N PRO A 854 22.47 -58.38 -3.11
CA PRO A 854 21.65 -58.50 -1.92
C PRO A 854 22.28 -57.79 -0.71
N ALA A 855 21.42 -57.18 0.12
CA ALA A 855 21.78 -56.62 1.41
C ALA A 855 22.48 -57.68 2.30
N PRO A 856 23.51 -57.31 3.09
CA PRO A 856 24.17 -58.23 3.98
C PRO A 856 23.24 -58.57 5.17
N ALA A 857 23.08 -59.86 5.39
CA ALA A 857 22.33 -60.44 6.50
C ALA A 857 22.93 -60.03 7.86
N VAL A 858 22.06 -59.60 8.78
CA VAL A 858 22.35 -59.51 10.21
C VAL A 858 22.57 -60.94 10.73
N LYS A 859 23.78 -61.23 11.20
CA LYS A 859 24.09 -62.50 11.87
C LYS A 859 23.36 -62.60 13.23
N PRO A 860 22.74 -63.73 13.55
CA PRO A 860 22.27 -64.02 14.89
C PRO A 860 23.44 -64.42 15.80
N VAL A 861 23.32 -64.04 17.08
CA VAL A 861 24.18 -64.49 18.18
C VAL A 861 23.99 -66.00 18.39
N ALA A 862 25.09 -66.75 18.46
CA ALA A 862 25.08 -68.15 18.90
C ALA A 862 25.57 -68.25 20.35
N PRO A 863 24.97 -69.14 21.18
CA PRO A 863 25.46 -69.47 22.52
C PRO A 863 26.57 -70.52 22.49
N ALA A 864 27.20 -70.69 23.65
CA ALA A 864 28.41 -71.47 23.94
C ALA A 864 28.41 -72.96 23.50
N MET A 865 29.62 -73.47 23.22
CA MET A 865 29.91 -74.90 23.06
C MET A 865 30.06 -75.62 24.42
N PRO A 866 29.66 -76.90 24.52
CA PRO A 866 30.27 -77.85 25.43
C PRO A 866 31.42 -78.63 24.78
N VAL A 867 32.33 -79.07 25.64
CA VAL A 867 33.55 -79.86 25.38
C VAL A 867 33.20 -81.32 25.06
N ALA A 868 33.95 -81.97 24.16
CA ALA A 868 34.17 -83.42 24.20
C ALA A 868 35.52 -83.81 23.55
N PRO A 869 36.11 -84.96 23.93
CA PRO A 869 37.56 -85.09 24.13
C PRO A 869 38.28 -86.00 23.12
N VAL A 870 39.58 -86.15 23.40
CA VAL A 870 40.63 -86.98 22.78
C VAL A 870 40.21 -88.43 22.44
N THR A 871 40.66 -88.85 21.24
CA THR A 871 40.78 -90.14 20.51
C THR A 871 40.84 -91.48 21.30
N PRO A 872 40.72 -92.69 20.67
CA PRO A 872 40.62 -93.02 19.23
C PRO A 872 39.36 -93.78 18.78
#